data_AF-A0A960IJK6-F1
#
_entry.id   AF-A0A960IJK6-F1
#
_cell.length_a   1.000
_cell.length_b   1.000
_cell.length_c   1.000
_cell.angle_alpha   90.00
_cell.angle_beta   90.00
_cell.angle_gamma   90.00
#
_symmetry.space_group_name_H-M   'P 1'
#
loop_
_entity.id
_entity.type
_entity.pdbx_description
1 polymer ?
#
loop_
_entity_poly.entity_id
_entity_poly.type
_entity_poly.pdbx_seq_one_letter_code
_entity_poly.pdbx_strand_id
1 'polypeptide(L)'
;MNALFDLEPTLAWVLSALVVALVVLPYVALFRRRRVADRARLKEARALGIDRPVAQFPFVDARHCIGCGACVSACPEGDVLGVVGGVAVVINGLRCVGHGRCADACPVGAIEIGLGDLKGRRDVPLLTDEAETTVPGVFVAGELSGLALIRNAIEQGVAVTETIAARLATGRQRGPDAEGVDLLVVGAGPAGLSAALAARERHLSVRLIDQEQGLGGTILQFPRRKLVLTRPVELPTGTALDREEYTKEQVLAVLDREISRHRLDIRRGERFESLERRDDDTLEVRTSAGAHRARHVLLALGRRGTPRKLGVPGEELGKVAYQLRDATSWRGLRILVVGGGDSAVEAAIGLARQAGNEVSISYRKSAFLRIKKKNQDAVEKLIRRGRIRAIFDSQVEAVEADRVLLRVGEGREALANDQVFVLIGGDPPFELLRRSGVRFGGDPAAQPRSEAPRRAPAIAGLALALAALGAPAFGAQASPHGHLEIPCADCHTTRDWQEIASDRKFRHESTGFPLAGAHATAACSECHRDPIFSRVATACQDCHLDAHLGELGLDCARCHDTRRWDARDDVFRAHDRTIFPLLAGHARVDCEGCHGGQPPNEYSRTPTDCMTCHHEDYRAATDPPHRGFSTDCLQCHVGVTQGWSAPGFRHTARFPLTGPHAGIDCADCHRDGYVGTSADCYDCHRDDYERTRDPDHVAAGFPTTCQSCHGATSWEGAVFDHALSGFPLTGAHRTLDCEQCHQSGFGGTPSDCIACHRSDYERTRDPNHAQAGFSTRCQECHSTSSWEGSGFSHDATGFPLTGAHRAAVCEACHSQGYAGTSTACYSCHRADYEGTRDPNHAQSGFPTTCQNCHGTTSWNTSSFDHDASRFPLTGAHRGLDCESCHSSGFAGTPTDCVSCHRADYDATDDPNHAAAGFPLTCQVCHSTTRWDEASFNHDSTIFPLTGAHRSVACESCHAAGYSGTPTTCVSCHQGDYNSTQDPNHAASGFSTTCEACHTTASWQGATFDHNATGFSLTGAHASIACESCHASGYSGTPSACVSCHQADYNSTQEPNHAAAGFPTTCETCHTTSSWQGATFDHNATAFPLTGAHTSTACESCHASGYSGTPTACVACHQNDYNQANDPNHVSAGFPTTCESCHTTSSWDGATFDHDGSYFPIYSGKHRNKWASCSTCHVVPSNYAVFECTVCHEHRRSEMDSEHDDVGGYVYQSQACYNCHPTGEADD
;
A
#
# COMPACT_ATOMS: atom_id res chain seq x y z
N MET A 1 65.26 -19.28 22.89
CA MET A 1 64.08 -19.82 22.17
C MET A 1 62.83 -19.07 22.62
N ASN A 2 62.78 -17.78 22.33
CA ASN A 2 61.66 -16.88 22.63
C ASN A 2 61.18 -16.29 21.29
N ALA A 3 59.86 -16.16 21.12
CA ALA A 3 59.18 -15.37 20.08
C ALA A 3 58.81 -16.04 18.74
N LEU A 4 58.17 -17.21 18.75
CA LEU A 4 57.43 -17.72 17.55
C LEU A 4 56.03 -18.28 17.88
N PHE A 5 55.37 -17.74 18.91
CA PHE A 5 53.97 -18.05 19.25
C PHE A 5 52.95 -16.99 18.74
N ASP A 6 53.36 -15.98 17.96
CA ASP A 6 52.56 -14.75 17.80
C ASP A 6 51.93 -14.47 16.41
N LEU A 7 52.01 -15.37 15.41
CA LEU A 7 51.61 -15.03 14.02
C LEU A 7 50.37 -15.75 13.44
N GLU A 8 49.83 -16.77 14.09
CA GLU A 8 48.53 -17.37 13.71
C GLU A 8 47.31 -16.45 13.91
N PRO A 9 47.24 -15.56 14.93
CA PRO A 9 46.05 -14.73 15.10
C PRO A 9 46.00 -13.59 14.06
N THR A 10 47.12 -13.04 13.60
CA THR A 10 47.12 -11.82 12.77
C THR A 10 46.50 -12.05 11.39
N LEU A 11 46.74 -13.19 10.75
CA LEU A 11 46.13 -13.50 9.44
C LEU A 11 44.62 -13.76 9.57
N ALA A 12 44.21 -14.45 10.64
CA ALA A 12 42.81 -14.65 10.99
C ALA A 12 42.11 -13.31 11.29
N TRP A 13 42.79 -12.38 11.99
CA TRP A 13 42.31 -11.01 12.22
C TRP A 13 42.21 -10.21 10.93
N VAL A 14 43.14 -10.35 9.98
CA VAL A 14 43.10 -9.64 8.69
C VAL A 14 41.97 -10.16 7.78
N LEU A 15 41.78 -11.49 7.68
CA LEU A 15 40.66 -12.07 6.94
C LEU A 15 39.31 -11.74 7.58
N SER A 16 39.24 -11.79 8.92
CA SER A 16 38.04 -11.34 9.66
C SER A 16 37.79 -9.86 9.44
N ALA A 17 38.82 -9.01 9.47
CA ALA A 17 38.70 -7.57 9.22
C ALA A 17 38.27 -7.28 7.78
N LEU A 18 38.71 -8.06 6.79
CA LEU A 18 38.28 -7.94 5.40
C LEU A 18 36.81 -8.32 5.22
N VAL A 19 36.36 -9.44 5.80
CA VAL A 19 34.94 -9.85 5.77
C VAL A 19 34.06 -8.83 6.49
N VAL A 20 34.50 -8.37 7.67
CA VAL A 20 33.84 -7.30 8.42
C VAL A 20 33.78 -6.02 7.60
N ALA A 21 34.86 -5.60 6.94
CA ALA A 21 34.88 -4.40 6.10
C ALA A 21 33.95 -4.53 4.89
N LEU A 22 33.87 -5.70 4.25
CA LEU A 22 33.01 -5.97 3.10
C LEU A 22 31.52 -5.90 3.46
N VAL A 23 31.15 -6.16 4.72
CA VAL A 23 29.77 -6.03 5.23
C VAL A 23 29.52 -4.63 5.83
N VAL A 24 30.45 -4.12 6.63
CA VAL A 24 30.30 -2.88 7.41
C VAL A 24 30.43 -1.64 6.53
N LEU A 25 31.36 -1.59 5.56
CA LEU A 25 31.54 -0.40 4.72
C LEU A 25 30.31 -0.10 3.84
N PRO A 26 29.70 -1.07 3.12
CA PRO A 26 28.45 -0.82 2.39
C PRO A 26 27.29 -0.48 3.32
N TYR A 27 27.19 -1.14 4.48
CA TYR A 27 26.17 -0.84 5.49
C TYR A 27 26.28 0.60 6.01
N VAL A 28 27.49 1.05 6.37
CA VAL A 28 27.76 2.43 6.81
C VAL A 28 27.47 3.43 5.70
N ALA A 29 27.83 3.13 4.44
CA ALA A 29 27.54 4.01 3.30
C ALA A 29 26.02 4.15 3.04
N LEU A 30 25.28 3.04 3.07
CA LEU A 30 23.81 3.05 2.94
C LEU A 30 23.15 3.78 4.11
N PHE A 31 23.63 3.55 5.32
CA PHE A 31 23.12 4.20 6.53
C PHE A 31 23.37 5.72 6.53
N ARG A 32 24.54 6.18 6.06
CA ARG A 32 24.82 7.60 5.85
C ARG A 32 23.90 8.24 4.81
N ARG A 33 23.67 7.58 3.67
CA ARG A 33 22.73 8.04 2.64
C ARG A 33 21.30 8.16 3.19
N ARG A 34 20.84 7.17 3.95
CA ARG A 34 19.52 7.20 4.61
C ARG A 34 19.39 8.36 5.60
N ARG A 35 20.40 8.61 6.44
CA ARG A 35 20.40 9.74 7.40
C ARG A 35 20.28 11.11 6.72
N VAL A 36 20.93 11.30 5.57
CA VAL A 36 20.81 12.54 4.77
C VAL A 36 19.39 12.70 4.22
N ALA A 37 18.82 11.63 3.66
CA ALA A 37 17.45 11.64 3.16
C ALA A 37 16.40 11.84 4.26
N ASP A 38 16.60 11.27 5.45
CA ASP A 38 15.71 11.44 6.61
C ASP A 38 15.73 12.90 7.12
N ARG A 39 16.90 13.55 7.15
CA ARG A 39 17.03 14.97 7.50
C ARG A 39 16.29 15.89 6.52
N ALA A 40 16.44 15.65 5.22
CA ALA A 40 15.72 16.42 4.20
C ALA A 40 14.20 16.27 4.36
N ARG A 41 13.71 15.04 4.56
CA ARG A 41 12.29 14.75 4.80
C ARG A 41 11.74 15.42 6.06
N LEU A 42 12.52 15.46 7.16
CA LEU A 42 12.10 16.16 8.37
C LEU A 42 11.98 17.69 8.17
N LYS A 43 12.91 18.29 7.41
CA LYS A 43 12.87 19.72 7.06
C LYS A 43 11.61 20.05 6.25
N GLU A 44 11.30 19.21 5.26
CA GLU A 44 10.08 19.33 4.45
C GLU A 44 8.80 19.14 5.28
N ALA A 45 8.74 18.12 6.14
CA ALA A 45 7.58 17.85 6.98
C ALA A 45 7.30 18.98 7.99
N ARG A 46 8.35 19.61 8.54
CA ARG A 46 8.24 20.80 9.41
C ARG A 46 7.72 22.02 8.66
N ALA A 47 8.20 22.25 7.44
CA ALA A 47 7.70 23.35 6.60
C ALA A 47 6.19 23.21 6.30
N LEU A 48 5.70 21.97 6.18
CA LEU A 48 4.29 21.66 5.97
C LEU A 48 3.46 21.56 7.26
N GLY A 49 4.09 21.64 8.45
CA GLY A 49 3.42 21.48 9.74
C GLY A 49 2.84 20.08 9.99
N ILE A 50 3.39 19.05 9.33
CA ILE A 50 2.92 17.65 9.39
C ILE A 50 3.83 16.75 10.23
N ASP A 51 4.86 17.32 10.84
CA ASP A 51 5.81 16.66 11.75
C ASP A 51 5.20 16.38 13.13
N ARG A 52 4.13 17.10 13.51
CA ARG A 52 3.43 16.92 14.78
C ARG A 52 2.37 15.81 14.71
N PRO A 53 2.29 14.96 15.74
CA PRO A 53 1.29 13.90 15.81
C PRO A 53 -0.08 14.46 16.19
N VAL A 54 -1.12 13.99 15.48
CA VAL A 54 -2.53 14.37 15.75
C VAL A 54 -3.28 13.23 16.46
N ALA A 55 -2.70 12.02 16.52
CA ALA A 55 -3.28 10.81 17.11
C ALA A 55 -2.20 10.03 17.91
N GLN A 56 -2.31 8.70 18.01
CA GLN A 56 -1.24 7.85 18.53
C GLN A 56 0.06 8.05 17.76
N PHE A 57 1.17 8.15 18.49
CA PHE A 57 2.48 8.31 17.87
C PHE A 57 3.59 7.69 18.74
N PRO A 58 4.72 7.31 18.12
CA PRO A 58 5.86 6.80 18.85
C PRO A 58 6.58 7.94 19.59
N PHE A 59 6.63 7.84 20.91
CA PHE A 59 7.56 8.58 21.74
C PHE A 59 8.89 7.84 21.74
N VAL A 60 9.98 8.56 21.46
CA VAL A 60 11.33 7.98 21.44
C VAL A 60 12.14 8.57 22.57
N ASP A 61 12.60 7.73 23.50
CA ASP A 61 13.58 8.15 24.51
C ASP A 61 14.96 8.24 23.85
N ALA A 62 15.42 9.47 23.63
CA ALA A 62 16.70 9.75 22.99
C ALA A 62 17.90 9.19 23.75
N ARG A 63 17.80 8.94 25.06
CA ARG A 63 18.89 8.39 25.89
C ARG A 63 19.03 6.89 25.74
N HIS A 64 17.92 6.20 25.49
CA HIS A 64 17.90 4.74 25.28
C HIS A 64 17.98 4.38 23.79
N CYS A 65 17.72 5.32 22.88
CA CYS A 65 17.75 5.07 21.44
C CYS A 65 19.19 4.92 20.92
N ILE A 66 19.50 3.76 20.36
CA ILE A 66 20.81 3.48 19.72
C ILE A 66 20.88 3.86 18.23
N GLY A 67 19.82 4.47 17.69
CA GLY A 67 19.81 4.93 16.30
C GLY A 67 19.88 3.85 15.22
N CYS A 68 19.59 2.58 15.55
CA CYS A 68 19.77 1.45 14.63
C CYS A 68 18.83 1.47 13.41
N GLY A 69 17.73 2.23 13.45
CA GLY A 69 16.78 2.36 12.33
C GLY A 69 15.87 1.14 12.10
N ALA A 70 15.88 0.15 12.99
CA ALA A 70 14.97 -0.99 12.95
C ALA A 70 13.50 -0.54 12.98
N CYS A 71 13.18 0.44 13.82
CA CYS A 71 11.86 1.04 13.92
C CYS A 71 11.39 1.77 12.65
N VAL A 72 12.33 2.33 11.88
CA VAL A 72 12.08 2.99 10.60
C VAL A 72 11.74 1.95 9.54
N SER A 73 12.52 0.86 9.49
CA SER A 73 12.33 -0.23 8.52
C SER A 73 11.08 -1.07 8.82
N ALA A 74 10.72 -1.22 10.09
CA ALA A 74 9.55 -1.96 10.53
C ALA A 74 8.21 -1.22 10.32
N CYS A 75 8.23 0.07 9.98
CA CYS A 75 7.03 0.87 9.79
C CYS A 75 6.43 0.66 8.38
N PRO A 76 5.28 -0.03 8.24
CA PRO A 76 4.63 -0.30 6.95
C PRO A 76 4.07 0.95 6.27
N GLU A 77 3.77 2.01 7.03
CA GLU A 77 3.22 3.26 6.47
C GLU A 77 4.29 4.09 5.74
N GLY A 78 5.57 3.88 6.08
CA GLY A 78 6.70 4.62 5.50
C GLY A 78 6.73 6.10 5.89
N ASP A 79 7.91 6.71 5.93
CA ASP A 79 8.13 8.14 6.23
C ASP A 79 7.58 8.66 7.57
N VAL A 80 7.06 7.79 8.46
CA VAL A 80 6.58 8.18 9.80
C VAL A 80 7.75 8.48 10.73
N LEU A 81 8.77 7.62 10.71
CA LEU A 81 9.99 7.71 11.52
C LEU A 81 11.20 7.82 10.60
N GLY A 82 12.25 8.50 11.04
CA GLY A 82 13.58 8.43 10.43
C GLY A 82 14.66 8.58 11.49
N VAL A 83 15.91 8.26 11.14
CA VAL A 83 17.05 8.40 12.06
C VAL A 83 17.75 9.72 11.78
N VAL A 84 17.53 10.71 12.65
CA VAL A 84 18.13 12.04 12.54
C VAL A 84 19.04 12.26 13.74
N GLY A 85 20.29 12.67 13.47
CA GLY A 85 21.26 12.93 14.55
C GLY A 85 21.67 11.69 15.36
N GLY A 86 21.32 10.49 14.90
CA GLY A 86 21.60 9.24 15.62
C GLY A 86 20.48 8.76 16.53
N VAL A 87 19.33 9.43 16.53
CA VAL A 87 18.14 9.04 17.28
C VAL A 87 16.98 8.86 16.29
N ALA A 88 16.08 7.93 16.58
CA ALA A 88 14.83 7.82 15.82
C ALA A 88 13.93 9.02 16.15
N VAL A 89 13.42 9.70 15.13
CA VAL A 89 12.55 10.86 15.28
C VAL A 89 11.30 10.68 14.43
N VAL A 90 10.18 11.24 14.90
CA VAL A 90 8.97 11.35 14.10
C VAL A 90 9.20 12.39 13.01
N ILE A 91 9.15 11.94 11.75
CA ILE A 91 9.28 12.80 10.58
C ILE A 91 7.91 13.26 10.13
N ASN A 92 6.94 12.35 10.02
CA ASN A 92 5.58 12.67 9.59
C ASN A 92 4.57 12.07 10.56
N GLY A 93 4.17 12.88 11.54
CA GLY A 93 3.22 12.49 12.59
C GLY A 93 1.81 12.22 12.04
N LEU A 94 1.44 12.82 10.91
CA LEU A 94 0.12 12.61 10.28
C LEU A 94 -0.02 11.23 9.62
N ARG A 95 1.08 10.60 9.22
CA ARG A 95 1.08 9.25 8.63
C ARG A 95 1.11 8.15 9.67
N CYS A 96 1.35 8.47 10.94
CA CYS A 96 1.31 7.47 11.99
C CYS A 96 -0.13 6.99 12.23
N VAL A 97 -0.34 5.67 12.12
CA VAL A 97 -1.64 5.04 12.41
C VAL A 97 -1.65 4.30 13.75
N GLY A 98 -0.58 4.41 14.54
CA GLY A 98 -0.52 3.85 15.90
C GLY A 98 -0.39 2.32 15.99
N HIS A 99 0.05 1.63 14.92
CA HIS A 99 0.11 0.16 14.89
C HIS A 99 1.21 -0.48 15.76
N GLY A 100 2.19 0.29 16.26
CA GLY A 100 3.21 -0.18 17.22
C GLY A 100 4.37 -1.05 16.70
N ARG A 101 4.55 -1.21 15.38
CA ARG A 101 5.66 -2.02 14.81
C ARG A 101 7.04 -1.41 15.10
N CYS A 102 7.08 -0.09 15.25
CA CYS A 102 8.30 0.61 15.65
C CYS A 102 8.73 0.30 17.09
N ALA A 103 7.77 0.10 18.01
CA ALA A 103 8.06 -0.26 19.40
C ALA A 103 8.60 -1.69 19.49
N ASP A 104 7.90 -2.67 18.90
CA ASP A 104 8.29 -4.08 18.95
C ASP A 104 9.63 -4.35 18.23
N ALA A 105 9.90 -3.62 17.14
CA ALA A 105 11.15 -3.73 16.41
C ALA A 105 12.32 -2.99 17.09
N CYS A 106 12.07 -2.27 18.20
CA CYS A 106 13.12 -1.56 18.91
C CYS A 106 13.89 -2.55 19.82
N PRO A 107 15.16 -2.89 19.49
CA PRO A 107 15.90 -3.90 20.26
C PRO A 107 16.26 -3.46 21.68
N VAL A 108 16.11 -2.16 21.97
CA VAL A 108 16.47 -1.52 23.24
C VAL A 108 15.25 -0.93 23.97
N GLY A 109 14.03 -1.17 23.46
CA GLY A 109 12.80 -0.69 24.10
C GLY A 109 12.68 0.84 24.21
N ALA A 110 13.40 1.60 23.38
CA ALA A 110 13.45 3.06 23.45
C ALA A 110 12.20 3.75 22.88
N ILE A 111 11.20 2.99 22.42
CA ILE A 111 10.00 3.53 21.77
C ILE A 111 8.75 3.05 22.50
N GLU A 112 7.94 4.01 22.92
CA GLU A 112 6.61 3.77 23.49
C GLU A 112 5.55 4.37 22.56
N ILE A 113 4.45 3.64 22.31
CA ILE A 113 3.31 4.21 21.58
C ILE A 113 2.43 4.93 22.57
N GLY A 114 2.56 6.24 22.62
CA GLY A 114 1.74 7.07 23.49
C GLY A 114 0.61 7.75 22.72
N LEU A 115 -0.23 8.39 23.50
CA LEU A 115 -1.30 9.26 23.03
C LEU A 115 -0.74 10.68 22.81
N GLY A 116 -1.20 11.36 21.76
CA GLY A 116 -1.01 12.80 21.52
C GLY A 116 -1.24 13.68 22.76
N ASP A 117 -1.03 14.99 22.63
CA ASP A 117 -1.64 15.95 23.58
C ASP A 117 -3.17 15.93 23.41
N LEU A 118 -3.81 14.95 24.05
CA LEU A 118 -5.26 14.75 24.00
C LEU A 118 -5.99 15.70 24.96
N LYS A 119 -5.29 16.31 25.93
CA LYS A 119 -5.92 17.15 26.97
C LYS A 119 -6.51 18.44 26.40
N GLY A 120 -5.93 18.98 25.33
CA GLY A 120 -6.46 20.13 24.61
C GLY A 120 -7.51 19.81 23.53
N ARG A 121 -7.80 18.53 23.27
CA ARG A 121 -8.64 18.11 22.15
C ARG A 121 -10.12 18.10 22.49
N ARG A 122 -10.87 18.98 21.81
CA ARG A 122 -12.33 19.12 21.93
C ARG A 122 -13.14 17.93 21.41
N ASP A 123 -12.47 17.00 20.73
CA ASP A 123 -13.06 15.81 20.11
C ASP A 123 -12.65 14.50 20.80
N VAL A 124 -12.05 14.57 22.00
CA VAL A 124 -11.74 13.40 22.84
C VAL A 124 -12.35 13.58 24.24
N PRO A 125 -13.08 12.58 24.78
CA PRO A 125 -13.61 12.63 26.14
C PRO A 125 -12.49 12.74 27.18
N LEU A 126 -12.77 13.41 28.29
CA LEU A 126 -11.91 13.36 29.48
C LEU A 126 -12.11 12.02 30.18
N LEU A 127 -11.03 11.24 30.26
CA LEU A 127 -11.02 9.90 30.81
C LEU A 127 -9.99 9.78 31.94
N THR A 128 -10.27 8.91 32.92
CA THR A 128 -9.26 8.45 33.88
C THR A 128 -8.31 7.43 33.22
N ASP A 129 -7.27 7.01 33.94
CA ASP A 129 -6.35 5.95 33.48
C ASP A 129 -7.10 4.62 33.25
N GLU A 130 -8.22 4.40 33.95
CA GLU A 130 -9.13 3.26 33.80
C GLU A 130 -10.15 3.43 32.66
N ALA A 131 -10.03 4.47 31.84
CA ALA A 131 -10.98 4.84 30.78
C ALA A 131 -12.41 5.16 31.27
N GLU A 132 -12.56 5.55 32.54
CA GLU A 132 -13.82 6.04 33.08
C GLU A 132 -14.03 7.51 32.69
N THR A 133 -15.25 7.87 32.32
CA THR A 133 -15.61 9.24 31.94
C THR A 133 -15.81 10.12 33.18
N THR A 134 -16.15 11.40 32.94
CA THR A 134 -16.61 12.29 34.02
C THR A 134 -17.94 11.90 34.67
N VAL A 135 -18.64 10.90 34.12
CA VAL A 135 -19.83 10.32 34.74
C VAL A 135 -19.42 9.01 35.43
N PRO A 136 -19.50 8.92 36.77
CA PRO A 136 -19.12 7.72 37.50
C PRO A 136 -19.89 6.49 37.04
N GLY A 137 -19.17 5.38 36.84
CA GLY A 137 -19.70 4.12 36.34
C GLY A 137 -19.86 4.04 34.82
N VAL A 138 -19.53 5.10 34.07
CA VAL A 138 -19.58 5.14 32.61
C VAL A 138 -18.17 5.14 32.04
N PHE A 139 -17.86 4.15 31.19
CA PHE A 139 -16.55 3.95 30.57
C PHE A 139 -16.62 4.10 29.06
N VAL A 140 -15.46 4.34 28.43
CA VAL A 140 -15.33 4.47 26.97
C VAL A 140 -14.26 3.51 26.46
N ALA A 141 -14.54 2.82 25.35
CA ALA A 141 -13.56 1.99 24.65
C ALA A 141 -13.64 2.13 23.12
N GLY A 142 -12.56 1.72 22.45
CA GLY A 142 -12.45 1.78 21.00
C GLY A 142 -12.25 3.19 20.48
N GLU A 143 -12.82 3.48 19.32
CA GLU A 143 -12.52 4.70 18.57
C GLU A 143 -12.82 6.01 19.33
N LEU A 144 -13.78 5.96 20.26
CA LEU A 144 -14.16 7.10 21.09
C LEU A 144 -13.07 7.52 22.08
N SER A 145 -12.17 6.61 22.46
CA SER A 145 -11.03 6.93 23.32
C SER A 145 -9.87 7.62 22.55
N GLY A 146 -10.06 7.88 21.25
CA GLY A 146 -9.01 8.35 20.35
C GLY A 146 -8.16 7.25 19.72
N LEU A 147 -8.47 5.97 19.95
CA LEU A 147 -7.72 4.81 19.41
C LEU A 147 -8.49 4.08 18.30
N ALA A 148 -8.05 4.21 17.05
CA ALA A 148 -8.85 3.78 15.88
C ALA A 148 -8.48 2.42 15.26
N LEU A 149 -7.78 1.54 15.98
CA LEU A 149 -7.40 0.20 15.48
C LEU A 149 -8.27 -0.91 16.08
N ILE A 150 -8.61 -1.93 15.26
CA ILE A 150 -9.42 -3.09 15.68
C ILE A 150 -8.79 -3.79 16.89
N ARG A 151 -7.47 -4.00 16.88
CA ARG A 151 -6.73 -4.58 18.01
C ARG A 151 -6.89 -3.75 19.28
N ASN A 152 -6.59 -2.45 19.22
CA ASN A 152 -6.69 -1.56 20.38
C ASN A 152 -8.13 -1.52 20.91
N ALA A 153 -9.12 -1.52 20.00
CA ALA A 153 -10.52 -1.59 20.37
C ALA A 153 -10.84 -2.88 21.14
N ILE A 154 -10.37 -4.03 20.64
CA ILE A 154 -10.54 -5.32 21.34
C ILE A 154 -9.89 -5.26 22.73
N GLU A 155 -8.61 -4.91 22.80
CA GLU A 155 -7.82 -4.86 24.05
C GLU A 155 -8.42 -3.90 25.09
N GLN A 156 -8.88 -2.73 24.67
CA GLN A 156 -9.55 -1.78 25.55
C GLN A 156 -10.88 -2.30 26.08
N GLY A 157 -11.68 -2.95 25.23
CA GLY A 157 -12.92 -3.59 25.66
C GLY A 157 -12.67 -4.63 26.76
N VAL A 158 -11.60 -5.42 26.63
CA VAL A 158 -11.17 -6.37 27.68
C VAL A 158 -10.73 -5.62 28.93
N ALA A 159 -9.79 -4.69 28.83
CA ALA A 159 -9.20 -3.99 29.98
C ALA A 159 -10.23 -3.21 30.81
N VAL A 160 -11.20 -2.57 30.16
CA VAL A 160 -12.30 -1.89 30.86
C VAL A 160 -13.17 -2.91 31.61
N THR A 161 -13.49 -4.03 30.97
CA THR A 161 -14.31 -5.08 31.58
C THR A 161 -13.62 -5.71 32.79
N GLU A 162 -12.30 -5.92 32.71
CA GLU A 162 -11.46 -6.36 33.83
C GLU A 162 -11.53 -5.41 35.02
N THR A 163 -11.45 -4.10 34.74
CA THR A 163 -11.57 -3.07 35.75
C THR A 163 -12.94 -3.09 36.42
N ILE A 164 -14.01 -3.22 35.62
CA ILE A 164 -15.38 -3.31 36.13
C ILE A 164 -15.57 -4.56 36.99
N ALA A 165 -15.08 -5.72 36.54
CA ALA A 165 -15.13 -6.96 37.30
C ALA A 165 -14.42 -6.82 38.66
N ALA A 166 -13.24 -6.20 38.69
CA ALA A 166 -12.49 -5.95 39.93
C ALA A 166 -13.27 -5.02 40.89
N ARG A 167 -13.87 -3.93 40.38
CA ARG A 167 -14.70 -3.02 41.19
C ARG A 167 -15.92 -3.72 41.77
N LEU A 168 -16.62 -4.53 40.95
CA LEU A 168 -17.78 -5.30 41.38
C LEU A 168 -17.44 -6.35 42.44
N ALA A 169 -16.28 -7.00 42.34
CA ALA A 169 -15.81 -7.97 43.33
C ALA A 169 -15.59 -7.36 44.72
N THR A 170 -15.15 -6.09 44.79
CA THR A 170 -14.95 -5.36 46.05
C THR A 170 -16.16 -4.54 46.52
N GLY A 171 -17.18 -4.39 45.67
CA GLY A 171 -18.35 -3.56 45.93
C GLY A 171 -19.51 -4.33 46.59
N ARG A 172 -20.61 -3.62 46.85
CA ARG A 172 -21.86 -4.23 47.35
C ARG A 172 -22.35 -5.28 46.34
N GLN A 173 -22.52 -6.51 46.81
CA GLN A 173 -23.06 -7.63 46.04
C GLN A 173 -24.56 -7.41 45.80
N ARG A 174 -25.03 -7.77 44.59
CA ARG A 174 -26.43 -7.62 44.21
C ARG A 174 -27.24 -8.77 44.82
N GLY A 175 -28.40 -8.46 45.38
CA GLY A 175 -29.36 -9.50 45.79
C GLY A 175 -29.97 -10.18 44.56
N PRO A 176 -30.38 -11.45 44.65
CA PRO A 176 -30.88 -12.23 43.51
C PRO A 176 -32.07 -11.59 42.75
N ASP A 177 -32.82 -10.68 43.40
CA ASP A 177 -34.04 -10.06 42.84
C ASP A 177 -33.88 -8.58 42.40
N ALA A 178 -32.69 -7.98 42.53
CA ALA A 178 -32.51 -6.61 42.04
C ALA A 178 -32.70 -6.58 40.50
N GLU A 179 -33.19 -5.49 39.91
CA GLU A 179 -33.41 -5.35 38.46
C GLU A 179 -32.17 -4.80 37.73
N GLY A 180 -31.95 -5.18 36.45
CA GLY A 180 -30.88 -4.66 35.58
C GLY A 180 -29.71 -5.63 35.27
N VAL A 181 -28.60 -5.11 34.74
CA VAL A 181 -27.36 -5.88 34.44
C VAL A 181 -26.14 -5.28 35.15
N ASP A 182 -25.07 -6.05 35.32
CA ASP A 182 -23.81 -5.55 35.88
C ASP A 182 -23.10 -4.62 34.89
N LEU A 183 -23.16 -4.97 33.60
CA LEU A 183 -22.60 -4.19 32.51
C LEU A 183 -23.58 -4.08 31.33
N LEU A 184 -23.89 -2.84 30.92
CA LEU A 184 -24.52 -2.58 29.63
C LEU A 184 -23.48 -2.06 28.64
N VAL A 185 -23.32 -2.77 27.53
CA VAL A 185 -22.40 -2.38 26.45
C VAL A 185 -23.18 -1.73 25.32
N VAL A 186 -22.77 -0.53 24.90
CA VAL A 186 -23.41 0.24 23.84
C VAL A 186 -22.51 0.26 22.60
N GLY A 187 -22.89 -0.50 21.58
CA GLY A 187 -22.17 -0.67 20.32
C GLY A 187 -21.57 -2.07 20.16
N ALA A 188 -22.01 -2.81 19.13
CA ALA A 188 -21.54 -4.13 18.69
C ALA A 188 -20.33 -4.06 17.73
N GLY A 189 -19.45 -3.06 17.92
CA GLY A 189 -18.15 -3.02 17.26
C GLY A 189 -17.13 -3.94 17.96
N PRO A 190 -15.88 -4.01 17.46
CA PRO A 190 -14.83 -4.85 18.05
C PRO A 190 -14.61 -4.65 19.55
N ALA A 191 -14.66 -3.40 20.04
CA ALA A 191 -14.52 -3.07 21.46
C ALA A 191 -15.70 -3.55 22.31
N GLY A 192 -16.93 -3.37 21.83
CA GLY A 192 -18.10 -3.78 22.60
C GLY A 192 -18.31 -5.29 22.59
N LEU A 193 -18.05 -5.95 21.46
CA LEU A 193 -18.11 -7.40 21.38
C LEU A 193 -17.03 -8.06 22.25
N SER A 194 -15.79 -7.55 22.25
CA SER A 194 -14.75 -8.08 23.15
C SER A 194 -15.10 -7.84 24.61
N ALA A 195 -15.65 -6.68 24.96
CA ALA A 195 -16.10 -6.40 26.32
C ALA A 195 -17.23 -7.34 26.77
N ALA A 196 -18.22 -7.58 25.92
CA ALA A 196 -19.31 -8.49 26.24
C ALA A 196 -18.83 -9.94 26.41
N LEU A 197 -17.89 -10.40 25.58
CA LEU A 197 -17.26 -11.71 25.73
C LEU A 197 -16.46 -11.80 27.05
N ALA A 198 -15.62 -10.81 27.34
CA ALA A 198 -14.84 -10.76 28.58
C ALA A 198 -15.75 -10.73 29.83
N ALA A 199 -16.88 -10.03 29.77
CA ALA A 199 -17.81 -9.95 30.88
C ALA A 199 -18.45 -11.32 31.18
N ARG A 200 -18.73 -12.11 30.15
CA ARG A 200 -19.26 -13.47 30.29
C ARG A 200 -18.25 -14.44 30.86
N GLU A 201 -16.99 -14.36 30.42
CA GLU A 201 -15.87 -15.12 31.00
C GLU A 201 -15.69 -14.81 32.50
N ARG A 202 -16.07 -13.61 32.94
CA ARG A 202 -16.07 -13.20 34.34
C ARG A 202 -17.41 -13.38 35.05
N HIS A 203 -18.33 -14.13 34.45
CA HIS A 203 -19.66 -14.42 35.00
C HIS A 203 -20.49 -13.19 35.37
N LEU A 204 -20.22 -12.04 34.73
CA LEU A 204 -21.00 -10.82 34.92
C LEU A 204 -22.29 -10.89 34.09
N SER A 205 -23.39 -10.37 34.64
CA SER A 205 -24.59 -10.15 33.84
C SER A 205 -24.35 -9.00 32.85
N VAL A 206 -24.36 -9.31 31.56
CA VAL A 206 -24.07 -8.34 30.49
C VAL A 206 -25.17 -8.34 29.44
N ARG A 207 -25.53 -7.14 28.99
CA ARG A 207 -26.37 -6.91 27.80
C ARG A 207 -25.63 -5.99 26.84
N LEU A 208 -25.71 -6.30 25.55
CA LEU A 208 -25.15 -5.46 24.51
C LEU A 208 -26.29 -4.90 23.65
N ILE A 209 -26.23 -3.62 23.29
CA ILE A 209 -27.18 -2.98 22.37
C ILE A 209 -26.43 -2.39 21.17
N ASP A 210 -27.04 -2.44 19.98
CA ASP A 210 -26.54 -1.76 18.78
C ASP A 210 -27.69 -1.25 17.91
N GLN A 211 -27.50 -0.08 17.30
CA GLN A 211 -28.49 0.57 16.43
C GLN A 211 -28.66 -0.13 15.07
N GLU A 212 -27.70 -0.93 14.64
CA GLU A 212 -27.72 -1.67 13.38
C GLU A 212 -28.29 -3.08 13.57
N GLN A 213 -28.81 -3.66 12.49
CA GLN A 213 -29.26 -5.06 12.48
C GLN A 213 -28.10 -6.05 12.35
N GLY A 214 -26.98 -5.65 11.75
CA GLY A 214 -25.79 -6.48 11.61
C GLY A 214 -24.72 -6.17 12.66
N LEU A 215 -23.96 -7.18 13.05
CA LEU A 215 -22.91 -7.07 14.08
C LEU A 215 -21.53 -6.85 13.47
N GLY A 216 -20.61 -6.26 14.25
CA GLY A 216 -19.24 -5.95 13.82
C GLY A 216 -18.95 -4.46 13.62
N GLY A 217 -19.94 -3.59 13.84
CA GLY A 217 -19.80 -2.13 13.79
C GLY A 217 -19.14 -1.63 12.50
N THR A 218 -18.10 -0.79 12.62
CA THR A 218 -17.37 -0.23 11.45
C THR A 218 -16.85 -1.30 10.49
N ILE A 219 -16.50 -2.50 10.96
CA ILE A 219 -15.99 -3.59 10.10
C ILE A 219 -17.09 -4.04 9.13
N LEU A 220 -18.32 -4.20 9.61
CA LEU A 220 -19.47 -4.57 8.78
C LEU A 220 -19.73 -3.58 7.64
N GLN A 221 -19.37 -2.32 7.84
CA GLN A 221 -19.59 -1.27 6.85
C GLN A 221 -18.49 -1.16 5.79
N PHE A 222 -17.40 -1.92 5.92
CA PHE A 222 -16.34 -1.93 4.91
C PHE A 222 -16.81 -2.52 3.57
N PRO A 223 -16.21 -2.09 2.44
CA PRO A 223 -16.45 -2.73 1.15
C PRO A 223 -16.16 -4.24 1.19
N ARG A 224 -16.85 -5.02 0.35
CA ARG A 224 -16.60 -6.47 0.25
C ARG A 224 -15.14 -6.78 -0.01
N ARG A 225 -14.63 -7.84 0.63
CA ARG A 225 -13.22 -8.31 0.53
C ARG A 225 -12.18 -7.27 0.95
N LYS A 226 -12.57 -6.19 1.65
CA LYS A 226 -11.59 -5.27 2.24
C LYS A 226 -10.71 -6.04 3.20
N LEU A 227 -9.40 -5.92 3.03
CA LEU A 227 -8.42 -6.45 3.98
C LEU A 227 -8.42 -5.58 5.25
N VAL A 228 -8.49 -6.25 6.39
CA VAL A 228 -8.58 -5.71 7.74
C VAL A 228 -7.60 -6.43 8.64
N LEU A 229 -7.19 -5.75 9.71
CA LEU A 229 -6.10 -6.13 10.64
C LEU A 229 -4.72 -6.02 9.99
N THR A 230 -3.75 -5.61 10.81
CA THR A 230 -2.34 -5.48 10.43
C THR A 230 -1.45 -6.36 11.33
N ARG A 231 -2.06 -7.06 12.30
CA ARG A 231 -1.41 -7.81 13.38
C ARG A 231 -2.35 -8.84 14.00
N PRO A 232 -1.80 -9.94 14.53
CA PRO A 232 -2.53 -10.87 15.37
C PRO A 232 -3.16 -10.22 16.61
N VAL A 233 -4.33 -10.70 17.02
CA VAL A 233 -4.99 -10.33 18.29
C VAL A 233 -5.78 -11.51 18.83
N GLU A 234 -5.73 -11.70 20.14
CA GLU A 234 -6.49 -12.75 20.83
C GLU A 234 -7.81 -12.18 21.37
N LEU A 235 -8.90 -12.89 21.15
CA LEU A 235 -10.19 -12.58 21.79
C LEU A 235 -10.20 -13.14 23.21
N PRO A 236 -10.99 -12.57 24.15
CA PRO A 236 -11.07 -13.03 25.55
C PRO A 236 -11.32 -14.53 25.72
N THR A 237 -12.00 -15.13 24.75
CA THR A 237 -12.36 -16.54 24.67
C THR A 237 -11.19 -17.49 24.34
N GLY A 238 -9.97 -16.97 24.16
CA GLY A 238 -8.79 -17.71 23.67
C GLY A 238 -8.73 -17.90 22.15
N THR A 239 -9.75 -17.45 21.41
CA THR A 239 -9.74 -17.49 19.94
C THR A 239 -8.78 -16.44 19.39
N ALA A 240 -7.73 -16.87 18.72
CA ALA A 240 -6.77 -15.98 18.07
C ALA A 240 -7.21 -15.60 16.64
N LEU A 241 -7.19 -14.31 16.34
CA LEU A 241 -7.06 -13.80 14.98
C LEU A 241 -5.56 -13.71 14.68
N ASP A 242 -4.95 -14.84 14.30
CA ASP A 242 -3.48 -15.06 14.27
C ASP A 242 -2.75 -14.66 12.98
N ARG A 243 -3.46 -14.13 11.97
CA ARG A 243 -2.88 -13.76 10.67
C ARG A 243 -2.62 -12.25 10.60
N GLU A 244 -1.63 -11.86 9.80
CA GLU A 244 -1.33 -10.44 9.57
C GLU A 244 -2.41 -9.71 8.77
N GLU A 245 -3.13 -10.41 7.90
CA GLU A 245 -4.21 -9.87 7.08
C GLU A 245 -5.42 -10.82 7.09
N TYR A 246 -6.60 -10.26 7.31
CA TYR A 246 -7.89 -10.93 7.19
C TYR A 246 -8.77 -10.18 6.20
N THR A 247 -9.69 -10.85 5.51
CA THR A 247 -10.79 -10.13 4.86
C THR A 247 -11.82 -9.72 5.91
N LYS A 248 -12.58 -8.65 5.62
CA LYS A 248 -13.76 -8.24 6.38
C LYS A 248 -14.64 -9.44 6.76
N GLU A 249 -14.98 -10.26 5.78
CA GLU A 249 -15.88 -11.40 5.96
C GLU A 249 -15.30 -12.46 6.89
N GLN A 250 -13.98 -12.69 6.86
CA GLN A 250 -13.32 -13.60 7.78
C GLN A 250 -13.38 -13.10 9.23
N VAL A 251 -13.14 -11.81 9.47
CA VAL A 251 -13.25 -11.24 10.82
C VAL A 251 -14.68 -11.30 11.34
N LEU A 252 -15.67 -10.96 10.51
CA LEU A 252 -17.08 -11.05 10.89
C LEU A 252 -17.49 -12.50 11.20
N ALA A 253 -17.03 -13.47 10.41
CA ALA A 253 -17.32 -14.89 10.66
C ALA A 253 -16.74 -15.37 12.00
N VAL A 254 -15.54 -14.91 12.38
CA VAL A 254 -14.96 -15.22 13.70
C VAL A 254 -15.80 -14.58 14.81
N LEU A 255 -16.16 -13.30 14.68
CA LEU A 255 -16.98 -12.61 15.67
C LEU A 255 -18.36 -13.27 15.83
N ASP A 256 -19.04 -13.57 14.73
CA ASP A 256 -20.37 -14.21 14.73
C ASP A 256 -20.33 -15.61 15.39
N ARG A 257 -19.26 -16.37 15.15
CA ARG A 257 -19.05 -17.66 15.81
C ARG A 257 -18.89 -17.50 17.32
N GLU A 258 -18.08 -16.55 17.78
CA GLU A 258 -17.88 -16.33 19.22
C GLU A 258 -19.14 -15.78 19.90
N ILE A 259 -19.88 -14.88 19.25
CA ILE A 259 -21.18 -14.39 19.71
C ILE A 259 -22.16 -15.56 19.91
N SER A 260 -22.25 -16.44 18.92
CA SER A 260 -23.18 -17.58 18.94
C SER A 260 -22.80 -18.60 20.01
N ARG A 261 -21.50 -18.92 20.14
CA ARG A 261 -20.98 -19.86 21.14
C ARG A 261 -21.28 -19.42 22.57
N HIS A 262 -21.14 -18.13 22.88
CA HIS A 262 -21.29 -17.60 24.24
C HIS A 262 -22.71 -17.11 24.57
N ARG A 263 -23.65 -17.21 23.62
CA ARG A 263 -25.07 -16.83 23.76
C ARG A 263 -25.24 -15.43 24.38
N LEU A 264 -24.54 -14.44 23.81
CA LEU A 264 -24.62 -13.06 24.29
C LEU A 264 -26.04 -12.50 24.14
N ASP A 265 -26.55 -11.78 25.17
CA ASP A 265 -27.80 -11.01 25.08
C ASP A 265 -27.54 -9.74 24.28
N ILE A 266 -27.83 -9.77 22.98
CA ILE A 266 -27.62 -8.67 22.04
C ILE A 266 -28.97 -8.15 21.54
N ARG A 267 -29.24 -6.85 21.74
CA ARG A 267 -30.39 -6.14 21.16
C ARG A 267 -29.96 -5.37 19.92
N ARG A 268 -30.53 -5.75 18.77
CA ARG A 268 -30.20 -5.21 17.44
C ARG A 268 -31.26 -4.22 17.00
N GLY A 269 -30.86 -3.22 16.21
CA GLY A 269 -31.78 -2.16 15.78
C GLY A 269 -32.19 -1.21 16.91
N GLU A 270 -31.47 -1.21 18.03
CA GLU A 270 -31.79 -0.45 19.23
C GLU A 270 -30.77 0.67 19.45
N ARG A 271 -31.22 1.92 19.29
CA ARG A 271 -30.35 3.08 19.30
C ARG A 271 -30.25 3.68 20.70
N PHE A 272 -29.04 3.96 21.15
CA PHE A 272 -28.76 4.70 22.38
C PHE A 272 -29.13 6.18 22.24
N GLU A 273 -29.87 6.74 23.21
CA GLU A 273 -30.38 8.11 23.15
C GLU A 273 -29.93 8.98 24.32
N SER A 274 -29.85 8.45 25.53
CA SER A 274 -29.29 9.15 26.69
C SER A 274 -28.97 8.20 27.85
N LEU A 275 -28.20 8.69 28.83
CA LEU A 275 -27.99 8.01 30.10
C LEU A 275 -28.12 8.98 31.27
N GLU A 276 -28.68 8.50 32.38
CA GLU A 276 -28.85 9.26 33.62
C GLU A 276 -28.50 8.37 34.83
N ARG A 277 -27.87 8.96 35.85
CA ARG A 277 -27.60 8.26 37.11
C ARG A 277 -28.80 8.39 38.04
N ARG A 278 -29.18 7.29 38.68
CA ARG A 278 -30.29 7.20 39.63
C ARG A 278 -29.81 7.30 41.08
N ASP A 279 -30.74 7.52 42.00
CA ASP A 279 -30.47 7.68 43.44
C ASP A 279 -29.96 6.40 44.11
N ASP A 280 -30.19 5.24 43.49
CA ASP A 280 -29.76 3.91 43.95
C ASP A 280 -28.34 3.53 43.47
N ASP A 281 -27.56 4.51 43.00
CA ASP A 281 -26.25 4.36 42.38
C ASP A 281 -26.22 3.53 41.08
N THR A 282 -27.37 3.19 40.49
CA THR A 282 -27.46 2.57 39.16
C THR A 282 -27.58 3.60 38.04
N LEU A 283 -27.28 3.17 36.81
CA LEU A 283 -27.42 3.95 35.59
C LEU A 283 -28.67 3.50 34.84
N GLU A 284 -29.51 4.46 34.45
CA GLU A 284 -30.61 4.25 33.53
C GLU A 284 -30.21 4.74 32.14
N VAL A 285 -30.27 3.85 31.16
CA VAL A 285 -29.95 4.11 29.76
C VAL A 285 -31.23 4.09 28.94
N ARG A 286 -31.56 5.21 28.28
CA ARG A 286 -32.72 5.32 27.38
C ARG A 286 -32.30 4.97 25.96
N THR A 287 -33.13 4.18 25.30
CA THR A 287 -32.94 3.73 23.92
C THR A 287 -34.23 3.89 23.13
N SER A 288 -34.14 3.72 21.81
CA SER A 288 -35.31 3.73 20.92
C SER A 288 -36.32 2.61 21.20
N ALA A 289 -35.97 1.59 22.01
CA ALA A 289 -36.83 0.46 22.33
C ALA A 289 -37.27 0.42 23.81
N GLY A 290 -36.75 1.30 24.67
CA GLY A 290 -37.12 1.36 26.08
C GLY A 290 -35.98 1.86 27.00
N ALA A 291 -36.10 1.56 28.30
CA ALA A 291 -35.09 1.91 29.29
C ALA A 291 -34.39 0.66 29.84
N HIS A 292 -33.07 0.76 30.04
CA HIS A 292 -32.21 -0.29 30.58
C HIS A 292 -31.59 0.16 31.89
N ARG A 293 -31.57 -0.71 32.90
CA ARG A 293 -30.84 -0.49 34.15
C ARG A 293 -29.51 -1.24 34.15
N ALA A 294 -28.44 -0.57 34.52
CA ALA A 294 -27.11 -1.17 34.64
C ALA A 294 -26.30 -0.56 35.78
N ARG A 295 -25.39 -1.35 36.39
CA ARG A 295 -24.43 -0.79 37.37
C ARG A 295 -23.31 -0.01 36.70
N HIS A 296 -22.83 -0.52 35.57
CA HIS A 296 -21.81 0.13 34.75
C HIS A 296 -22.24 0.13 33.28
N VAL A 297 -21.82 1.16 32.55
CA VAL A 297 -22.10 1.31 31.12
C VAL A 297 -20.78 1.47 30.37
N LEU A 298 -20.58 0.69 29.32
CA LEU A 298 -19.47 0.86 28.39
C LEU A 298 -19.97 1.44 27.08
N LEU A 299 -19.47 2.63 26.73
CA LEU A 299 -19.77 3.31 25.47
C LEU A 299 -18.71 2.94 24.41
N ALA A 300 -19.10 2.08 23.47
CA ALA A 300 -18.29 1.53 22.38
C ALA A 300 -18.86 1.89 20.99
N LEU A 301 -19.46 3.07 20.86
CA LEU A 301 -20.22 3.54 19.67
C LEU A 301 -19.36 3.81 18.43
N GLY A 302 -18.03 3.92 18.57
CA GLY A 302 -17.13 4.39 17.51
C GLY A 302 -17.30 5.89 17.18
N ARG A 303 -16.54 6.41 16.19
CA ARG A 303 -16.63 7.82 15.77
C ARG A 303 -17.30 8.03 14.41
N ARG A 304 -17.58 6.95 13.69
CA ARG A 304 -18.10 7.03 12.32
C ARG A 304 -19.48 7.66 12.24
N GLY A 305 -20.31 7.45 13.26
CA GLY A 305 -21.62 8.10 13.44
C GLY A 305 -22.51 8.07 12.18
N THR A 306 -23.38 9.07 12.06
CA THR A 306 -24.22 9.29 10.88
C THR A 306 -23.36 9.90 9.76
N PRO A 307 -23.41 9.40 8.51
CA PRO A 307 -22.68 10.00 7.40
C PRO A 307 -23.00 11.50 7.25
N ARG A 308 -21.98 12.32 7.09
CA ARG A 308 -22.16 13.77 6.95
C ARG A 308 -22.81 14.05 5.60
N LYS A 309 -23.89 14.83 5.64
CA LYS A 309 -24.64 15.32 4.49
C LYS A 309 -23.92 16.51 3.83
N LEU A 310 -24.07 16.66 2.51
CA LEU A 310 -23.61 17.79 1.71
C LEU A 310 -24.41 19.06 2.01
N GLY A 311 -25.70 18.93 2.32
CA GLY A 311 -26.62 20.04 2.55
C GLY A 311 -26.94 20.84 1.29
N VAL A 312 -26.95 20.19 0.12
CA VAL A 312 -27.13 20.85 -1.19
C VAL A 312 -28.42 20.40 -1.88
N PRO A 313 -29.02 21.25 -2.74
CA PRO A 313 -30.17 20.85 -3.54
C PRO A 313 -29.92 19.58 -4.36
N GLY A 314 -30.89 18.66 -4.34
CA GLY A 314 -30.84 17.38 -5.05
C GLY A 314 -30.00 16.28 -4.40
N GLU A 315 -29.45 16.52 -3.20
CA GLU A 315 -28.78 15.50 -2.41
C GLU A 315 -29.69 14.27 -2.09
N GLU A 316 -31.00 14.45 -2.05
CA GLU A 316 -31.97 13.38 -1.75
C GLU A 316 -32.30 12.48 -2.97
N LEU A 317 -31.68 12.72 -4.13
CA LEU A 317 -31.88 11.89 -5.32
C LEU A 317 -31.29 10.48 -5.11
N GLY A 318 -31.96 9.46 -5.64
CA GLY A 318 -31.53 8.04 -5.50
C GLY A 318 -30.14 7.71 -6.03
N LYS A 319 -29.57 8.57 -6.89
CA LYS A 319 -28.19 8.49 -7.39
C LYS A 319 -27.13 8.94 -6.37
N VAL A 320 -27.51 9.43 -5.20
CA VAL A 320 -26.59 9.89 -4.16
C VAL A 320 -26.48 8.83 -3.07
N ALA A 321 -25.28 8.27 -2.89
CA ALA A 321 -25.01 7.24 -1.90
C ALA A 321 -23.91 7.67 -0.93
N TYR A 322 -24.05 7.34 0.35
CA TYR A 322 -23.06 7.68 1.40
C TYR A 322 -22.13 6.53 1.75
N GLN A 323 -22.22 5.43 1.00
CA GLN A 323 -21.44 4.23 1.23
C GLN A 323 -21.26 3.46 -0.08
N LEU A 324 -20.06 2.92 -0.28
CA LEU A 324 -19.77 1.95 -1.32
C LEU A 324 -19.64 0.56 -0.69
N ARG A 325 -20.61 -0.32 -0.93
CA ARG A 325 -20.61 -1.71 -0.40
C ARG A 325 -19.81 -2.67 -1.27
N ASP A 326 -19.96 -2.57 -2.58
CA ASP A 326 -19.27 -3.40 -3.56
C ASP A 326 -19.00 -2.54 -4.80
N ALA A 327 -17.72 -2.40 -5.18
CA ALA A 327 -17.37 -1.68 -6.39
C ALA A 327 -17.76 -2.45 -7.66
N THR A 328 -17.83 -3.78 -7.60
CA THR A 328 -18.07 -4.63 -8.79
C THR A 328 -19.48 -4.51 -9.36
N SER A 329 -20.43 -4.02 -8.56
CA SER A 329 -21.81 -3.72 -8.96
C SER A 329 -21.94 -2.47 -9.84
N TRP A 330 -20.87 -1.70 -10.03
CA TRP A 330 -20.89 -0.42 -10.76
C TRP A 330 -19.99 -0.52 -12.00
N ARG A 331 -20.59 -0.55 -13.19
CA ARG A 331 -19.88 -0.68 -14.49
C ARG A 331 -20.54 0.20 -15.55
N GLY A 332 -19.74 0.76 -16.45
CA GLY A 332 -20.25 1.59 -17.55
C GLY A 332 -20.86 2.94 -17.14
N LEU A 333 -20.54 3.46 -15.95
CA LEU A 333 -21.18 4.66 -15.39
C LEU A 333 -20.22 5.84 -15.24
N ARG A 334 -20.76 7.06 -15.29
CA ARG A 334 -20.07 8.31 -14.90
C ARG A 334 -20.28 8.54 -13.41
N ILE A 335 -19.23 8.37 -12.62
CA ILE A 335 -19.31 8.32 -11.17
C ILE A 335 -18.51 9.48 -10.56
N LEU A 336 -19.14 10.23 -9.66
CA LEU A 336 -18.49 11.26 -8.86
C LEU A 336 -18.30 10.76 -7.43
N VAL A 337 -17.06 10.75 -6.95
CA VAL A 337 -16.75 10.53 -5.53
C VAL A 337 -16.45 11.88 -4.88
N VAL A 338 -17.15 12.21 -3.79
CA VAL A 338 -16.96 13.46 -3.05
C VAL A 338 -16.18 13.16 -1.78
N GLY A 339 -14.99 13.74 -1.65
CA GLY A 339 -14.10 13.57 -0.49
C GLY A 339 -12.65 13.32 -0.88
N GLY A 340 -11.73 13.49 0.08
CA GLY A 340 -10.28 13.32 -0.13
C GLY A 340 -9.56 12.57 0.99
N GLY A 341 -10.29 11.85 1.83
CA GLY A 341 -9.72 10.91 2.81
C GLY A 341 -9.57 9.50 2.23
N ASP A 342 -8.94 8.59 2.98
CA ASP A 342 -8.69 7.21 2.50
C ASP A 342 -9.96 6.49 2.02
N SER A 343 -11.10 6.68 2.68
CA SER A 343 -12.36 6.05 2.25
C SER A 343 -12.81 6.52 0.85
N ALA A 344 -12.69 7.82 0.56
CA ALA A 344 -13.03 8.37 -0.74
C ALA A 344 -12.04 7.90 -1.82
N VAL A 345 -10.75 7.91 -1.51
CA VAL A 345 -9.70 7.50 -2.44
C VAL A 345 -9.75 6.00 -2.74
N GLU A 346 -9.96 5.14 -1.74
CA GLU A 346 -10.14 3.69 -1.93
C GLU A 346 -11.37 3.38 -2.79
N ALA A 347 -12.48 4.10 -2.55
CA ALA A 347 -13.69 3.96 -3.36
C ALA A 347 -13.43 4.37 -4.81
N ALA A 348 -12.79 5.52 -5.05
CA ALA A 348 -12.44 5.98 -6.38
C ALA A 348 -11.52 4.99 -7.11
N ILE A 349 -10.51 4.44 -6.43
CA ILE A 349 -9.61 3.39 -6.98
C ILE A 349 -10.42 2.13 -7.33
N GLY A 350 -11.30 1.68 -6.44
CA GLY A 350 -12.11 0.47 -6.63
C GLY A 350 -13.08 0.59 -7.81
N LEU A 351 -13.75 1.74 -7.91
CA LEU A 351 -14.69 2.07 -8.99
C LEU A 351 -13.95 2.25 -10.33
N ALA A 352 -12.78 2.89 -10.32
CA ALA A 352 -11.99 3.12 -11.53
C ALA A 352 -11.37 1.85 -12.11
N ARG A 353 -11.29 0.75 -11.32
CA ARG A 353 -10.85 -0.57 -11.81
C ARG A 353 -11.94 -1.32 -12.56
N GLN A 354 -13.20 -0.93 -12.42
CA GLN A 354 -14.29 -1.60 -13.13
C GLN A 354 -14.33 -1.19 -14.60
N ALA A 355 -14.83 -2.08 -15.44
CA ALA A 355 -14.92 -1.86 -16.87
C ALA A 355 -15.93 -0.73 -17.18
N GLY A 356 -15.57 0.17 -18.09
CA GLY A 356 -16.43 1.22 -18.61
C GLY A 356 -16.75 2.39 -17.68
N ASN A 357 -16.22 2.44 -16.45
CA ASN A 357 -16.49 3.56 -15.54
C ASN A 357 -15.62 4.79 -15.84
N GLU A 358 -16.26 5.94 -15.85
CA GLU A 358 -15.62 7.26 -15.82
C GLU A 358 -15.69 7.83 -14.41
N VAL A 359 -14.58 7.83 -13.68
CA VAL A 359 -14.56 8.21 -12.26
C VAL A 359 -13.94 9.59 -12.08
N SER A 360 -14.70 10.51 -11.48
CA SER A 360 -14.21 11.80 -11.00
C SER A 360 -14.17 11.83 -9.48
N ILE A 361 -13.17 12.49 -8.89
CA ILE A 361 -13.08 12.74 -7.45
C ILE A 361 -13.06 14.24 -7.18
N SER A 362 -14.06 14.75 -6.47
CA SER A 362 -14.16 16.15 -6.04
C SER A 362 -13.62 16.30 -4.63
N TYR A 363 -12.66 17.21 -4.46
CA TYR A 363 -12.07 17.49 -3.16
C TYR A 363 -11.80 18.98 -2.94
N ARG A 364 -12.25 19.49 -1.79
CA ARG A 364 -12.19 20.92 -1.39
C ARG A 364 -10.79 21.49 -1.12
N LYS A 365 -9.74 20.68 -1.24
CA LYS A 365 -8.35 21.11 -1.00
C LYS A 365 -7.55 20.92 -2.27
N SER A 366 -6.41 21.60 -2.36
CA SER A 366 -5.51 21.57 -3.51
C SER A 366 -4.75 20.26 -3.71
N ALA A 367 -4.67 19.39 -2.69
CA ALA A 367 -3.99 18.10 -2.76
C ALA A 367 -4.46 17.11 -1.69
N PHE A 368 -4.25 15.80 -1.91
CA PHE A 368 -4.51 14.75 -0.93
C PHE A 368 -3.45 14.71 0.19
N LEU A 369 -3.58 15.57 1.20
CA LEU A 369 -2.57 15.74 2.25
C LEU A 369 -2.62 14.69 3.39
N ARG A 370 -3.72 13.95 3.54
CA ARG A 370 -4.03 13.15 4.74
C ARG A 370 -4.23 11.66 4.48
N ILE A 371 -4.01 11.19 3.25
CA ILE A 371 -4.21 9.78 2.88
C ILE A 371 -2.93 8.97 3.08
N LYS A 372 -3.08 7.66 3.26
CA LYS A 372 -1.94 6.75 3.42
C LYS A 372 -1.10 6.70 2.15
N LYS A 373 0.22 6.50 2.29
CA LYS A 373 1.17 6.49 1.16
C LYS A 373 0.78 5.48 0.08
N LYS A 374 0.34 4.28 0.47
CA LYS A 374 -0.15 3.24 -0.46
C LYS A 374 -1.34 3.72 -1.31
N ASN A 375 -2.28 4.43 -0.69
CA ASN A 375 -3.45 4.99 -1.37
C ASN A 375 -3.08 6.19 -2.24
N GLN A 376 -2.15 7.03 -1.76
CA GLN A 376 -1.57 8.13 -2.52
C GLN A 376 -0.93 7.63 -3.82
N ASP A 377 -0.04 6.64 -3.74
CA ASP A 377 0.65 6.09 -4.91
C ASP A 377 -0.33 5.45 -5.91
N ALA A 378 -1.35 4.76 -5.39
CA ALA A 378 -2.36 4.11 -6.22
C ALA A 378 -3.25 5.12 -6.95
N VAL A 379 -3.72 6.17 -6.26
CA VAL A 379 -4.60 7.18 -6.87
C VAL A 379 -3.83 8.04 -7.88
N GLU A 380 -2.61 8.47 -7.55
CA GLU A 380 -1.77 9.25 -8.47
C GLU A 380 -1.48 8.47 -9.76
N LYS A 381 -1.23 7.15 -9.65
CA LYS A 381 -1.02 6.29 -10.83
C LYS A 381 -2.27 6.21 -11.72
N LEU A 382 -3.47 6.19 -11.13
CA LEU A 382 -4.73 6.16 -11.90
C LEU A 382 -5.07 7.54 -12.49
N ILE A 383 -4.76 8.63 -11.78
CA ILE A 383 -4.89 10.00 -12.30
C ILE A 383 -3.96 10.19 -13.51
N ARG A 384 -2.67 9.82 -13.40
CA ARG A 384 -1.72 9.89 -14.52
C ARG A 384 -2.13 9.06 -15.73
N ARG A 385 -2.89 8.00 -15.54
CA ARG A 385 -3.43 7.13 -16.60
C ARG A 385 -4.77 7.60 -17.17
N GLY A 386 -5.29 8.74 -16.71
CA GLY A 386 -6.61 9.24 -17.12
C GLY A 386 -7.78 8.38 -16.64
N ARG A 387 -7.57 7.47 -15.69
CA ARG A 387 -8.62 6.57 -15.16
C ARG A 387 -9.43 7.21 -14.03
N ILE A 388 -8.88 8.22 -13.38
CA ILE A 388 -9.55 9.04 -12.37
C ILE A 388 -9.31 10.51 -12.71
N ARG A 389 -10.37 11.30 -12.81
CA ARG A 389 -10.29 12.76 -12.93
C ARG A 389 -10.36 13.38 -11.53
N ALA A 390 -9.23 13.92 -11.04
CA ALA A 390 -9.22 14.64 -9.76
C ALA A 390 -9.57 16.12 -9.97
N ILE A 391 -10.58 16.61 -9.26
CA ILE A 391 -11.06 17.99 -9.29
C ILE A 391 -10.79 18.60 -7.92
N PHE A 392 -9.63 19.24 -7.77
CA PHE A 392 -9.23 19.90 -6.54
C PHE A 392 -9.89 21.27 -6.40
N ASP A 393 -9.80 21.83 -5.18
CA ASP A 393 -10.40 23.12 -4.82
C ASP A 393 -11.87 23.23 -5.26
N SER A 394 -12.58 22.09 -5.14
CA SER A 394 -13.96 21.95 -5.61
C SER A 394 -14.95 21.64 -4.51
N GLN A 395 -16.18 22.09 -4.70
CA GLN A 395 -17.31 21.85 -3.80
C GLN A 395 -18.59 21.63 -4.61
N VAL A 396 -19.38 20.62 -4.25
CA VAL A 396 -20.69 20.39 -4.85
C VAL A 396 -21.64 21.52 -4.43
N GLU A 397 -22.32 22.14 -5.40
CA GLU A 397 -23.36 23.16 -5.17
C GLU A 397 -24.78 22.59 -5.32
N ALA A 398 -24.99 21.66 -6.26
CA ALA A 398 -26.25 20.96 -6.45
C ALA A 398 -26.05 19.63 -7.19
N VAL A 399 -26.97 18.68 -6.99
CA VAL A 399 -27.04 17.42 -7.73
C VAL A 399 -28.32 17.43 -8.57
N GLU A 400 -28.20 17.22 -9.87
CA GLU A 400 -29.33 17.12 -10.80
C GLU A 400 -29.47 15.67 -11.30
N ALA A 401 -30.56 15.39 -12.02
CA ALA A 401 -30.86 14.04 -12.52
C ALA A 401 -29.73 13.47 -13.38
N ASP A 402 -29.15 14.27 -14.28
CA ASP A 402 -28.16 13.87 -15.29
C ASP A 402 -26.75 14.47 -15.07
N ARG A 403 -26.59 15.39 -14.11
CA ARG A 403 -25.34 16.10 -13.84
C ARG A 403 -25.18 16.56 -12.39
N VAL A 404 -23.97 16.99 -12.03
CA VAL A 404 -23.64 17.60 -10.74
C VAL A 404 -23.01 18.97 -10.99
N LEU A 405 -23.49 19.99 -10.29
CA LEU A 405 -22.90 21.33 -10.33
C LEU A 405 -21.81 21.46 -9.27
N LEU A 406 -20.60 21.77 -9.72
CA LEU A 406 -19.42 21.96 -8.89
C LEU A 406 -18.98 23.42 -8.96
N ARG A 407 -18.66 24.02 -7.82
CA ARG A 407 -17.80 25.21 -7.77
C ARG A 407 -16.36 24.75 -7.74
N VAL A 408 -15.52 25.26 -8.65
CA VAL A 408 -14.09 24.92 -8.76
C VAL A 408 -13.29 26.22 -8.75
N GLY A 409 -12.58 26.49 -7.64
CA GLY A 409 -11.99 27.81 -7.41
C GLY A 409 -13.06 28.91 -7.40
N GLU A 410 -12.91 29.91 -8.27
CA GLU A 410 -13.92 30.97 -8.48
C GLU A 410 -14.97 30.65 -9.57
N GLY A 411 -14.77 29.56 -10.33
CA GLY A 411 -15.63 29.17 -11.44
C GLY A 411 -16.69 28.12 -11.07
N ARG A 412 -17.60 27.85 -12.02
CA ARG A 412 -18.60 26.77 -11.95
C ARG A 412 -18.38 25.78 -13.08
N GLU A 413 -18.51 24.50 -12.77
CA GLU A 413 -18.42 23.38 -13.71
C GLU A 413 -19.66 22.49 -13.56
N ALA A 414 -20.32 22.16 -14.68
CA ALA A 414 -21.38 21.15 -14.72
C ALA A 414 -20.78 19.82 -15.19
N LEU A 415 -20.79 18.82 -14.31
CA LEU A 415 -20.24 17.50 -14.57
C LEU A 415 -21.37 16.51 -14.85
N ALA A 416 -21.44 15.99 -16.07
CA ALA A 416 -22.40 14.94 -16.40
C ALA A 416 -22.13 13.67 -15.57
N ASN A 417 -23.17 13.11 -14.96
CA ASN A 417 -23.00 12.15 -13.87
C ASN A 417 -24.20 11.21 -13.75
N ASP A 418 -23.94 9.93 -13.51
CA ASP A 418 -24.96 8.90 -13.29
C ASP A 418 -25.07 8.51 -11.81
N GLN A 419 -23.96 8.52 -11.06
CA GLN A 419 -23.91 8.15 -9.64
C GLN A 419 -22.97 9.05 -8.83
N VAL A 420 -23.37 9.43 -7.61
CA VAL A 420 -22.56 10.19 -6.64
C VAL A 420 -22.31 9.35 -5.39
N PHE A 421 -21.05 9.26 -4.96
CA PHE A 421 -20.65 8.71 -3.66
C PHE A 421 -20.12 9.80 -2.74
N VAL A 422 -20.85 10.11 -1.68
CA VAL A 422 -20.49 11.12 -0.68
C VAL A 422 -19.73 10.46 0.47
N LEU A 423 -18.39 10.58 0.45
CA LEU A 423 -17.48 9.92 1.38
C LEU A 423 -16.65 10.95 2.17
N ILE A 424 -17.36 11.92 2.77
CA ILE A 424 -16.78 13.08 3.49
C ILE A 424 -16.66 12.87 5.01
N GLY A 425 -16.76 11.61 5.46
CA GLY A 425 -16.78 11.24 6.87
C GLY A 425 -18.19 11.27 7.47
N GLY A 426 -18.29 11.01 8.77
CA GLY A 426 -19.54 11.14 9.52
C GLY A 426 -19.37 12.04 10.73
N ASP A 427 -20.50 12.37 11.35
CA ASP A 427 -20.52 13.19 12.56
C ASP A 427 -20.43 12.28 13.79
N PRO A 428 -19.33 12.37 14.56
CA PRO A 428 -19.14 11.54 15.75
C PRO A 428 -20.18 11.91 16.83
N PRO A 429 -20.52 10.98 17.75
CA PRO A 429 -21.60 11.17 18.72
C PRO A 429 -21.23 12.09 19.89
N PHE A 430 -20.42 13.13 19.68
CA PHE A 430 -19.92 13.99 20.76
C PHE A 430 -21.02 14.78 21.47
N GLU A 431 -21.98 15.33 20.73
CA GLU A 431 -23.13 16.03 21.32
C GLU A 431 -24.00 15.11 22.18
N LEU A 432 -24.20 13.86 21.73
CA LEU A 432 -24.90 12.83 22.48
C LEU A 432 -24.19 12.51 23.80
N LEU A 433 -22.85 12.39 23.76
CA LEU A 433 -22.02 12.17 24.95
C LEU A 433 -22.04 13.38 25.90
N ARG A 434 -21.95 14.61 25.37
CA ARG A 434 -22.04 15.86 26.15
C ARG A 434 -23.38 15.96 26.89
N ARG A 435 -24.49 15.69 26.20
CA ARG A 435 -25.83 15.65 26.79
C ARG A 435 -25.98 14.58 27.86
N SER A 436 -25.21 13.50 27.74
CA SER A 436 -25.15 12.41 28.72
C SER A 436 -24.19 12.71 29.89
N GLY A 437 -23.63 13.92 29.98
CA GLY A 437 -22.77 14.37 31.09
C GLY A 437 -21.27 14.12 30.90
N VAL A 438 -20.84 13.54 29.77
CA VAL A 438 -19.43 13.29 29.45
C VAL A 438 -18.76 14.59 28.97
N ARG A 439 -17.70 15.01 29.65
CA ARG A 439 -16.92 16.22 29.31
C ARG A 439 -15.76 15.91 28.37
N PHE A 440 -15.30 16.92 27.63
CA PHE A 440 -14.25 16.80 26.60
C PHE A 440 -13.08 17.75 26.89
N GLY A 441 -11.92 17.48 26.26
CA GLY A 441 -10.74 18.35 26.38
C GLY A 441 -11.03 19.79 25.93
N GLY A 442 -10.56 20.78 26.69
CA GLY A 442 -10.75 22.21 26.39
C GLY A 442 -12.07 22.84 26.87
N ASP A 443 -12.90 22.13 27.66
CA ASP A 443 -14.04 22.72 28.36
C ASP A 443 -13.56 23.56 29.58
N PRO A 444 -14.00 24.84 29.75
CA PRO A 444 -13.48 25.75 30.79
C PRO A 444 -13.69 25.31 32.25
N ALA A 445 -14.59 24.35 32.50
CA ALA A 445 -15.03 23.92 33.83
C ALA A 445 -14.46 22.54 34.25
N ALA A 446 -13.50 21.99 33.51
CA ALA A 446 -13.00 20.64 33.70
C ALA A 446 -11.62 20.61 34.38
N GLN A 447 -11.59 20.70 35.72
CA GLN A 447 -10.48 20.18 36.52
C GLN A 447 -10.92 18.86 37.18
N PRO A 448 -10.19 17.74 37.01
CA PRO A 448 -10.58 16.45 37.58
C PRO A 448 -10.26 16.37 39.09
N ARG A 449 -11.17 15.74 39.84
CA ARG A 449 -10.98 15.33 41.23
C ARG A 449 -10.19 14.02 41.27
N SER A 450 -9.12 13.97 42.06
CA SER A 450 -8.23 12.81 42.24
C SER A 450 -8.66 11.93 43.43
N GLU A 451 -8.76 10.62 43.23
CA GLU A 451 -8.64 9.50 44.20
C GLU A 451 -8.99 8.21 43.41
N ALA A 452 -8.33 7.05 43.45
CA ALA A 452 -7.42 6.44 44.43
C ALA A 452 -6.58 5.27 43.77
N PRO A 453 -6.35 4.09 44.39
CA PRO A 453 -5.04 3.49 44.72
C PRO A 453 -4.55 2.35 43.79
N ARG A 454 -3.23 2.05 43.77
CA ARG A 454 -2.66 0.90 43.04
C ARG A 454 -2.29 -0.28 43.97
N ARG A 455 -2.71 -1.49 43.57
CA ARG A 455 -2.21 -2.78 44.09
C ARG A 455 -1.01 -3.25 43.25
N ALA A 456 -0.01 -3.80 43.94
CA ALA A 456 1.21 -4.39 43.38
C ALA A 456 1.00 -5.84 42.90
N PRO A 457 1.84 -6.37 41.97
CA PRO A 457 1.94 -7.80 41.72
C PRO A 457 2.93 -8.47 42.69
N ALA A 458 2.63 -9.70 43.09
CA ALA A 458 3.51 -10.57 43.86
C ALA A 458 4.15 -11.63 42.95
N ILE A 459 5.48 -11.72 42.98
CA ILE A 459 6.21 -12.99 42.93
C ILE A 459 7.15 -12.96 44.13
N ALA A 460 6.91 -13.86 45.08
CA ALA A 460 7.71 -14.04 46.28
C ALA A 460 8.87 -15.00 46.03
N GLY A 461 10.02 -14.71 46.65
CA GLY A 461 11.08 -15.70 46.84
C GLY A 461 12.40 -15.09 47.33
N LEU A 462 12.48 -14.61 48.58
CA LEU A 462 13.43 -15.07 49.61
C LEU A 462 13.32 -14.29 50.95
N ALA A 463 13.22 -15.06 52.05
CA ALA A 463 13.62 -14.79 53.45
C ALA A 463 12.82 -13.83 54.37
N LEU A 464 12.18 -14.46 55.38
CA LEU A 464 12.24 -14.22 56.86
C LEU A 464 12.47 -12.78 57.38
N ALA A 465 11.85 -12.25 58.45
CA ALA A 465 10.93 -12.75 59.47
C ALA A 465 10.53 -11.56 60.40
N LEU A 466 9.44 -11.76 61.17
CA LEU A 466 9.12 -11.19 62.50
C LEU A 466 8.52 -9.77 62.67
N ALA A 467 7.37 -9.79 63.37
CA ALA A 467 6.90 -8.91 64.45
C ALA A 467 5.98 -7.69 64.14
N ALA A 468 4.68 -8.01 64.14
CA ALA A 468 3.59 -7.41 64.93
C ALA A 468 3.89 -6.16 65.82
N LEU A 469 3.16 -5.06 65.59
CA LEU A 469 2.13 -4.43 66.48
C LEU A 469 1.89 -2.96 66.06
N GLY A 470 0.64 -2.51 66.14
CA GLY A 470 0.11 -1.38 65.37
C GLY A 470 0.09 0.00 66.03
N ALA A 471 -0.21 1.00 65.20
CA ALA A 471 -0.73 2.35 65.51
C ALA A 471 -1.26 3.01 64.20
N PRO A 472 -2.18 3.99 64.25
CA PRO A 472 -3.10 4.33 63.16
C PRO A 472 -2.44 5.20 62.09
N ALA A 473 -2.75 4.92 60.82
CA ALA A 473 -2.29 5.70 59.69
C ALA A 473 -3.08 7.02 59.58
N PHE A 474 -2.43 8.14 59.92
CA PHE A 474 -2.78 9.44 59.37
C PHE A 474 -2.35 9.44 57.89
N GLY A 475 -3.30 9.59 56.98
CA GLY A 475 -3.03 9.68 55.55
C GLY A 475 -2.20 10.91 55.23
N ALA A 476 -0.99 10.72 54.74
CA ALA A 476 -0.18 11.79 54.16
C ALA A 476 -0.81 12.21 52.82
N GLN A 477 -1.16 13.49 52.70
CA GLN A 477 -1.62 14.10 51.46
C GLN A 477 -0.45 14.09 50.46
N ALA A 478 -0.66 13.56 49.26
CA ALA A 478 0.39 13.48 48.24
C ALA A 478 0.77 14.88 47.75
N SER A 479 2.07 15.18 47.73
CA SER A 479 2.61 16.45 47.23
C SER A 479 2.24 16.67 45.75
N PRO A 480 1.71 17.84 45.37
CA PRO A 480 1.43 18.18 43.97
C PRO A 480 2.70 18.32 43.12
N HIS A 481 3.88 18.27 43.75
CA HIS A 481 5.19 18.37 43.09
C HIS A 481 5.85 17.01 42.77
N GLY A 482 5.16 15.89 43.02
CA GLY A 482 5.74 14.55 42.95
C GLY A 482 6.61 14.21 44.16
N HIS A 483 7.47 13.18 44.04
CA HIS A 483 8.43 12.83 45.10
C HIS A 483 9.52 13.89 45.18
N LEU A 484 9.47 14.74 46.20
CA LEU A 484 10.41 15.83 46.42
C LEU A 484 11.06 15.62 47.79
N GLU A 485 12.33 15.26 47.83
CA GLU A 485 13.10 15.01 49.06
C GLU A 485 13.62 16.32 49.69
N ILE A 486 12.78 17.34 49.73
CA ILE A 486 13.10 18.67 50.27
C ILE A 486 11.93 19.13 51.15
N PRO A 487 12.18 19.67 52.36
CA PRO A 487 11.12 20.20 53.22
C PRO A 487 10.27 21.25 52.50
N CYS A 488 8.94 21.11 52.55
CA CYS A 488 8.02 22.02 51.85
C CYS A 488 8.20 23.49 52.24
N ALA A 489 8.60 23.75 53.48
CA ALA A 489 8.86 25.09 54.04
C ALA A 489 10.12 25.78 53.47
N ASP A 490 10.96 25.06 52.72
CA ASP A 490 12.12 25.63 52.04
C ASP A 490 11.76 26.30 50.70
N CYS A 491 10.52 26.08 50.23
CA CYS A 491 9.96 26.65 49.00
C CYS A 491 8.66 27.43 49.25
N HIS A 492 7.84 27.05 50.24
CA HIS A 492 6.56 27.69 50.55
C HIS A 492 6.56 28.37 51.91
N THR A 493 5.76 29.43 52.06
CA THR A 493 5.52 30.04 53.36
C THR A 493 4.52 29.23 54.18
N THR A 494 4.56 29.35 55.51
CA THR A 494 3.59 28.67 56.40
C THR A 494 2.24 29.39 56.51
N ARG A 495 2.06 30.53 55.82
CA ARG A 495 0.82 31.32 55.84
C ARG A 495 -0.11 31.00 54.66
N ASP A 496 0.45 30.74 53.48
CA ASP A 496 -0.28 30.38 52.26
C ASP A 496 0.58 29.48 51.37
N TRP A 497 -0.04 28.44 50.82
CA TRP A 497 0.58 27.49 49.90
C TRP A 497 0.82 28.07 48.50
N GLN A 498 0.18 29.18 48.15
CA GLN A 498 0.39 29.88 46.87
C GLN A 498 1.59 30.83 46.88
N GLU A 499 2.08 31.21 48.06
CA GLU A 499 3.18 32.17 48.22
C GLU A 499 4.52 31.44 48.34
N ILE A 500 5.41 31.65 47.35
CA ILE A 500 6.75 31.06 47.31
C ILE A 500 7.70 31.93 48.15
N ALA A 501 8.43 31.33 49.09
CA ALA A 501 9.36 32.04 49.95
C ALA A 501 10.46 32.74 49.13
N SER A 502 10.77 34.00 49.44
CA SER A 502 11.74 34.81 48.70
C SER A 502 13.19 34.32 48.83
N ASP A 503 13.49 33.56 49.90
CA ASP A 503 14.79 33.00 50.25
C ASP A 503 14.89 31.49 49.95
N ARG A 504 14.36 31.07 48.78
CA ARG A 504 14.36 29.67 48.29
C ARG A 504 15.67 28.96 48.60
N LYS A 505 15.63 27.92 49.43
CA LYS A 505 16.84 27.19 49.86
C LYS A 505 17.29 26.11 48.88
N PHE A 506 16.48 25.79 47.87
CA PHE A 506 16.84 24.83 46.84
C PHE A 506 17.86 25.42 45.85
N ARG A 507 19.03 24.78 45.73
CA ARG A 507 20.14 25.22 44.88
C ARG A 507 20.25 24.37 43.61
N HIS A 508 20.02 24.98 42.44
CA HIS A 508 20.18 24.29 41.14
C HIS A 508 21.62 23.86 40.86
N GLU A 509 22.60 24.42 41.57
CA GLU A 509 24.01 23.97 41.54
C GLU A 509 24.19 22.49 41.93
N SER A 510 23.25 21.92 42.68
CA SER A 510 23.27 20.50 43.08
C SER A 510 22.63 19.55 42.03
N THR A 511 22.17 20.11 40.90
CA THR A 511 21.52 19.36 39.82
C THR A 511 22.40 19.32 38.57
N GLY A 512 22.06 18.45 37.61
CA GLY A 512 22.79 18.33 36.34
C GLY A 512 22.67 19.54 35.38
N PHE A 513 21.95 20.61 35.77
CA PHE A 513 21.76 21.81 34.97
C PHE A 513 21.90 23.09 35.84
N PRO A 514 23.12 23.63 36.01
CA PRO A 514 23.34 24.83 36.80
C PRO A 514 22.80 26.07 36.08
N LEU A 515 22.01 26.90 36.77
CA LEU A 515 21.49 28.15 36.21
C LEU A 515 22.62 29.20 36.11
N ALA A 516 23.13 29.44 34.91
CA ALA A 516 24.20 30.40 34.65
C ALA A 516 23.84 31.37 33.51
N GLY A 517 24.42 32.57 33.51
CA GLY A 517 24.15 33.58 32.48
C GLY A 517 22.70 34.08 32.52
N ALA A 518 22.06 34.20 31.37
CA ALA A 518 20.67 34.67 31.27
C ALA A 518 19.66 33.74 31.97
N HIS A 519 19.99 32.45 32.16
CA HIS A 519 19.13 31.48 32.85
C HIS A 519 19.10 31.65 34.38
N ALA A 520 20.06 32.37 34.97
CA ALA A 520 20.10 32.63 36.42
C ALA A 520 18.98 33.57 36.91
N THR A 521 18.40 34.36 35.99
CA THR A 521 17.34 35.33 36.29
C THR A 521 15.98 34.95 35.71
N ALA A 522 15.86 33.78 35.05
CA ALA A 522 14.61 33.31 34.45
C ALA A 522 13.58 32.89 35.54
N ALA A 523 12.30 33.13 35.28
CA ALA A 523 11.23 32.73 36.21
C ALA A 523 11.06 31.21 36.22
N CYS A 524 10.79 30.61 37.39
CA CYS A 524 10.72 29.14 37.54
C CYS A 524 9.72 28.49 36.56
N SER A 525 8.60 29.16 36.28
CA SER A 525 7.56 28.68 35.36
C SER A 525 7.95 28.68 33.89
N GLU A 526 9.01 29.41 33.50
CA GLU A 526 9.49 29.40 32.11
C GLU A 526 10.17 28.07 31.77
N CYS A 527 10.80 27.44 32.76
CA CYS A 527 11.43 26.13 32.66
C CYS A 527 10.51 25.00 33.18
N HIS A 528 9.91 25.19 34.36
CA HIS A 528 9.00 24.24 35.01
C HIS A 528 7.54 24.58 34.68
N ARG A 529 7.10 24.13 33.50
CA ARG A 529 5.73 24.35 33.00
C ARG A 529 4.65 23.58 33.77
N ASP A 530 5.06 22.57 34.52
CA ASP A 530 4.23 21.87 35.50
C ASP A 530 4.98 21.77 36.85
N PRO A 531 4.26 21.59 37.98
CA PRO A 531 4.87 21.56 39.32
C PRO A 531 5.68 20.29 39.61
N ILE A 532 5.76 19.32 38.67
CA ILE A 532 6.51 18.08 38.83
C ILE A 532 7.93 18.31 38.29
N PHE A 533 8.81 18.75 39.20
CA PHE A 533 10.16 19.20 38.85
C PHE A 533 11.04 18.17 38.12
N SER A 534 10.70 16.87 38.18
CA SER A 534 11.43 15.79 37.49
C SER A 534 11.14 15.67 35.99
N ARG A 535 10.25 16.50 35.40
CA ARG A 535 9.80 16.39 34.00
C ARG A 535 10.33 17.46 33.05
N VAL A 536 11.30 18.26 33.47
CA VAL A 536 11.88 19.33 32.63
C VAL A 536 13.08 18.82 31.83
N ALA A 537 13.07 19.10 30.53
CA ALA A 537 14.14 18.73 29.61
C ALA A 537 15.38 19.64 29.80
N THR A 538 16.58 19.08 29.63
CA THR A 538 17.85 19.77 29.95
C THR A 538 18.72 20.07 28.72
N ALA A 539 18.29 19.72 27.50
CA ALA A 539 19.05 20.05 26.29
C ALA A 539 18.64 21.42 25.72
N CYS A 540 19.60 22.17 25.16
CA CYS A 540 19.40 23.55 24.73
C CYS A 540 18.24 23.69 23.73
N GLN A 541 18.13 22.77 22.78
CA GLN A 541 17.13 22.77 21.71
C GLN A 541 15.70 22.43 22.17
N ASP A 542 15.55 21.87 23.37
CA ASP A 542 14.22 21.56 23.92
C ASP A 542 13.53 22.84 24.40
N CYS A 543 14.31 23.91 24.63
CA CYS A 543 13.85 25.21 25.09
C CYS A 543 14.13 26.35 24.08
N HIS A 544 15.21 26.27 23.27
CA HIS A 544 15.62 27.31 22.31
C HIS A 544 15.50 26.84 20.86
N LEU A 545 15.06 27.75 19.98
CA LEU A 545 14.98 27.49 18.55
C LEU A 545 16.36 27.62 17.90
N ASP A 546 16.82 26.58 17.21
CA ASP A 546 18.11 26.61 16.50
C ASP A 546 18.03 27.45 15.21
N ALA A 547 18.71 28.60 15.20
CA ALA A 547 18.80 29.50 14.06
C ALA A 547 19.53 28.90 12.84
N HIS A 548 20.34 27.85 13.05
CA HIS A 548 21.05 27.12 12.00
C HIS A 548 20.25 25.93 11.46
N LEU A 549 19.01 25.73 11.92
CA LEU A 549 18.07 24.72 11.44
C LEU A 549 18.64 23.27 11.48
N GLY A 550 19.54 22.98 12.41
CA GLY A 550 20.15 21.67 12.64
C GLY A 550 21.36 21.35 11.77
N GLU A 551 21.87 22.31 11.00
CA GLU A 551 22.95 22.10 10.02
C GLU A 551 24.33 21.92 10.69
N LEU A 552 24.53 22.44 11.91
CA LEU A 552 25.80 22.39 12.65
C LEU A 552 25.84 21.35 13.79
N GLY A 553 24.76 20.56 13.97
CA GLY A 553 24.64 19.57 15.05
C GLY A 553 23.97 20.11 16.31
N LEU A 554 23.74 19.24 17.31
CA LEU A 554 22.96 19.55 18.52
C LEU A 554 23.83 19.93 19.74
N ASP A 555 25.15 19.93 19.58
CA ASP A 555 26.09 20.31 20.63
C ASP A 555 26.36 21.82 20.56
N CYS A 556 25.31 22.60 20.83
CA CYS A 556 25.34 24.06 20.71
C CYS A 556 26.45 24.69 21.57
N ALA A 557 26.80 24.05 22.69
CA ALA A 557 27.84 24.47 23.62
C ALA A 557 29.26 24.48 23.03
N ARG A 558 29.47 23.85 21.85
CA ARG A 558 30.75 23.90 21.13
C ARG A 558 30.99 25.20 20.38
N CYS A 559 29.94 25.92 20.04
CA CYS A 559 30.01 27.14 19.21
C CYS A 559 29.35 28.36 19.89
N HIS A 560 28.42 28.15 20.82
CA HIS A 560 27.72 29.21 21.57
C HIS A 560 27.83 28.96 23.09
N ASP A 561 27.85 30.02 23.89
CA ASP A 561 27.82 29.94 25.36
C ASP A 561 26.54 30.55 25.95
N THR A 562 26.22 30.24 27.21
CA THR A 562 25.00 30.71 27.91
C THR A 562 25.04 32.20 28.30
N ARG A 563 26.10 32.92 27.92
CA ARG A 563 26.35 34.33 28.21
C ARG A 563 26.21 35.22 26.96
N ARG A 564 26.53 34.76 25.72
CA ARG A 564 26.32 35.47 24.42
C ARG A 564 26.62 34.60 23.15
N TRP A 565 26.04 34.94 21.98
CA TRP A 565 25.68 33.98 20.89
C TRP A 565 26.40 34.08 19.52
N ASP A 566 27.65 34.57 19.36
CA ASP A 566 28.26 34.81 18.02
C ASP A 566 29.67 34.18 17.82
N ALA A 567 29.97 33.46 16.68
CA ALA A 567 31.34 33.04 16.28
C ALA A 567 31.56 32.74 14.76
N ARG A 568 32.76 33.05 14.22
CA ARG A 568 33.16 33.25 12.79
C ARG A 568 33.82 32.07 12.03
N ASP A 569 34.09 30.92 12.63
CA ASP A 569 35.03 29.92 12.05
C ASP A 569 34.42 28.91 11.05
N ASP A 570 33.09 28.77 10.98
CA ASP A 570 32.45 27.72 10.17
C ASP A 570 32.21 28.12 8.69
N VAL A 571 32.26 29.41 8.34
CA VAL A 571 32.08 29.90 6.96
C VAL A 571 33.26 29.52 6.06
N PHE A 572 34.49 29.47 6.62
CA PHE A 572 35.68 29.05 5.88
C PHE A 572 35.64 27.55 5.52
N ARG A 573 35.13 26.70 6.41
CA ARG A 573 34.92 25.25 6.14
C ARG A 573 33.83 24.96 5.11
N ALA A 574 32.95 25.92 4.83
CA ALA A 574 31.93 25.78 3.80
C ALA A 574 32.52 25.96 2.38
N HIS A 575 33.52 26.83 2.19
CA HIS A 575 34.18 27.00 0.89
C HIS A 575 34.95 25.75 0.45
N ASP A 576 35.50 24.97 1.38
CA ASP A 576 36.14 23.67 1.13
C ASP A 576 35.21 22.65 0.44
N ARG A 577 33.90 22.89 0.46
CA ARG A 577 32.87 22.03 -0.16
C ARG A 577 32.32 22.58 -1.46
N THR A 578 32.84 23.73 -1.91
CA THR A 578 32.49 24.33 -3.21
C THR A 578 33.53 23.97 -4.27
N ILE A 579 33.26 24.31 -5.52
CA ILE A 579 34.19 24.06 -6.64
C ILE A 579 35.49 24.86 -6.56
N PHE A 580 35.54 25.89 -5.69
CA PHE A 580 36.72 26.72 -5.47
C PHE A 580 37.05 26.76 -3.98
N PRO A 581 37.69 25.69 -3.45
CA PRO A 581 38.14 25.66 -2.06
C PRO A 581 39.21 26.72 -1.84
N LEU A 582 39.05 27.53 -0.80
CA LEU A 582 39.97 28.61 -0.49
C LEU A 582 41.23 28.02 0.16
N LEU A 583 42.21 27.68 -0.66
CA LEU A 583 43.45 27.06 -0.24
C LEU A 583 44.58 28.10 -0.26
N ALA A 584 45.58 27.90 0.60
CA ALA A 584 46.83 28.67 0.60
C ALA A 584 46.60 30.20 0.70
N GLY A 585 47.12 30.98 -0.25
CA GLY A 585 47.02 32.45 -0.23
C GLY A 585 45.58 32.97 -0.33
N HIS A 586 44.71 32.25 -1.04
CA HIS A 586 43.30 32.64 -1.26
C HIS A 586 42.44 32.52 -0.01
N ALA A 587 42.81 31.68 0.96
CA ALA A 587 42.15 31.56 2.28
C ALA A 587 42.26 32.81 3.16
N ARG A 588 43.17 33.73 2.82
CA ARG A 588 43.50 34.92 3.61
C ARG A 588 43.04 36.22 2.96
N VAL A 589 42.41 36.15 1.79
CA VAL A 589 41.88 37.32 1.09
C VAL A 589 40.55 37.71 1.71
N ASP A 590 40.34 39.01 1.95
CA ASP A 590 39.07 39.51 2.50
C ASP A 590 37.90 39.19 1.56
N CYS A 591 36.73 38.90 2.13
CA CYS A 591 35.57 38.41 1.39
C CYS A 591 35.14 39.36 0.24
N GLU A 592 35.29 40.68 0.43
CA GLU A 592 34.99 41.70 -0.58
C GLU A 592 36.03 41.75 -1.71
N GLY A 593 37.25 41.27 -1.48
CA GLY A 593 38.28 41.14 -2.51
C GLY A 593 37.96 40.06 -3.55
N CYS A 594 37.17 39.06 -3.18
CA CYS A 594 36.71 37.99 -4.07
C CYS A 594 35.25 38.17 -4.54
N HIS A 595 34.39 38.78 -3.71
CA HIS A 595 32.96 38.98 -4.01
C HIS A 595 32.60 40.46 -4.23
N GLY A 596 33.54 41.25 -4.74
CA GLY A 596 33.37 42.68 -4.97
C GLY A 596 32.15 43.02 -5.82
N GLY A 597 31.30 43.93 -5.33
CA GLY A 597 30.10 44.41 -6.01
C GLY A 597 28.78 43.75 -5.60
N GLN A 598 28.78 42.85 -4.59
CA GLN A 598 27.58 42.14 -4.12
C GLN A 598 27.19 42.49 -2.68
N PRO A 599 25.89 42.48 -2.33
CA PRO A 599 25.41 42.85 -1.00
C PRO A 599 25.74 41.79 0.09
N PRO A 600 25.94 42.21 1.37
CA PRO A 600 26.35 41.29 2.44
C PRO A 600 25.32 40.18 2.69
N ASN A 601 25.79 38.93 2.81
CA ASN A 601 25.03 37.70 3.01
C ASN A 601 24.26 37.17 1.77
N GLU A 602 24.46 37.77 0.59
CA GLU A 602 23.84 37.32 -0.68
C GLU A 602 24.88 37.12 -1.80
N TYR A 603 25.98 36.43 -1.50
CA TYR A 603 27.06 36.19 -2.47
C TYR A 603 26.71 35.07 -3.48
N SER A 604 26.64 35.40 -4.78
CA SER A 604 26.45 34.43 -5.86
C SER A 604 27.18 34.81 -7.17
N ARG A 605 27.89 33.84 -7.77
CA ARG A 605 28.50 33.88 -9.13
C ARG A 605 29.78 34.73 -9.32
N THR A 606 30.84 34.46 -8.56
CA THR A 606 32.22 34.93 -8.88
C THR A 606 32.92 33.92 -9.83
N PRO A 607 33.61 34.35 -10.91
CA PRO A 607 34.38 33.46 -11.79
C PRO A 607 35.50 32.71 -11.06
N THR A 608 35.73 31.45 -11.42
CA THR A 608 36.66 30.54 -10.70
C THR A 608 37.82 30.04 -11.56
N ASP A 609 37.99 30.53 -12.79
CA ASP A 609 39.11 30.13 -13.66
C ASP A 609 40.37 30.94 -13.34
N CYS A 610 41.52 30.25 -13.33
CA CYS A 610 42.77 30.84 -12.87
C CYS A 610 43.21 32.03 -13.72
N MET A 611 42.98 31.98 -15.03
CA MET A 611 43.45 33.00 -15.97
C MET A 611 42.68 34.31 -15.85
N THR A 612 41.39 34.30 -15.52
CA THR A 612 40.61 35.52 -15.30
C THR A 612 41.19 36.39 -14.18
N CYS A 613 41.84 35.78 -13.19
CA CYS A 613 42.46 36.49 -12.07
C CYS A 613 43.98 36.63 -12.15
N HIS A 614 44.70 35.72 -12.82
CA HIS A 614 46.18 35.63 -12.79
C HIS A 614 46.87 35.75 -14.16
N HIS A 615 46.19 36.30 -15.16
CA HIS A 615 46.74 36.44 -16.52
C HIS A 615 48.04 37.26 -16.61
N GLU A 616 48.18 38.29 -15.78
CA GLU A 616 49.40 39.12 -15.76
C GLU A 616 50.59 38.36 -15.17
N ASP A 617 50.35 37.55 -14.13
CA ASP A 617 51.38 36.73 -13.47
C ASP A 617 51.95 35.66 -14.44
N TYR A 618 51.08 34.99 -15.23
CA TYR A 618 51.49 33.97 -16.21
C TYR A 618 52.46 34.52 -17.27
N ARG A 619 52.23 35.75 -17.74
CA ARG A 619 53.09 36.38 -18.77
C ARG A 619 54.42 36.88 -18.21
N ALA A 620 54.50 37.13 -16.92
CA ALA A 620 55.69 37.66 -16.26
C ALA A 620 56.69 36.58 -15.81
N ALA A 621 56.35 35.30 -15.91
CA ALA A 621 57.19 34.18 -15.44
C ALA A 621 58.46 33.98 -16.30
N THR A 622 59.62 33.92 -15.65
CA THR A 622 60.94 33.84 -16.29
C THR A 622 61.75 32.57 -15.97
N ASP A 623 61.30 31.71 -15.06
CA ASP A 623 62.04 30.51 -14.64
C ASP A 623 61.12 29.31 -14.24
N PRO A 624 60.94 28.31 -15.12
CA PRO A 624 61.28 28.38 -16.54
C PRO A 624 60.38 29.42 -17.24
N PRO A 625 60.87 30.07 -18.31
CA PRO A 625 60.03 30.98 -19.08
C PRO A 625 58.91 30.15 -19.74
N HIS A 626 57.66 30.44 -19.38
CA HIS A 626 56.49 29.66 -19.84
C HIS A 626 56.13 29.86 -21.32
N ARG A 627 57.04 30.40 -22.14
CA ARG A 627 56.81 30.63 -23.57
C ARG A 627 56.87 29.29 -24.32
N GLY A 628 55.72 28.85 -24.86
CA GLY A 628 55.57 27.55 -25.53
C GLY A 628 55.05 26.43 -24.62
N PHE A 629 54.75 26.73 -23.36
CA PHE A 629 54.05 25.83 -22.42
C PHE A 629 52.53 26.03 -22.50
N SER A 630 51.78 25.04 -22.01
CA SER A 630 50.31 25.05 -21.98
C SER A 630 49.75 26.16 -21.08
N THR A 631 48.54 26.67 -21.40
CA THR A 631 47.75 27.57 -20.53
C THR A 631 46.85 26.81 -19.55
N ASP A 632 46.80 25.49 -19.66
CA ASP A 632 46.20 24.61 -18.65
C ASP A 632 47.23 24.36 -17.53
N CYS A 633 47.26 25.29 -16.58
CA CYS A 633 48.32 25.39 -15.58
C CYS A 633 48.45 24.11 -14.74
N LEU A 634 47.36 23.37 -14.52
CA LEU A 634 47.34 22.19 -13.65
C LEU A 634 48.08 20.97 -14.24
N GLN A 635 48.45 21.00 -15.52
CA GLN A 635 49.27 19.94 -16.14
C GLN A 635 50.70 19.91 -15.57
N CYS A 636 51.18 21.05 -15.10
CA CYS A 636 52.53 21.20 -14.58
C CYS A 636 52.58 21.79 -13.17
N HIS A 637 51.60 22.60 -12.77
CA HIS A 637 51.56 23.31 -11.48
C HIS A 637 50.46 22.77 -10.56
N VAL A 638 50.77 22.63 -9.27
CA VAL A 638 49.79 22.15 -8.28
C VAL A 638 49.18 23.36 -7.56
N GLY A 639 47.86 23.53 -7.66
CA GLY A 639 47.11 24.72 -7.18
C GLY A 639 47.03 24.95 -5.67
N VAL A 640 48.00 24.48 -4.89
CA VAL A 640 48.01 24.56 -3.41
C VAL A 640 49.25 25.24 -2.83
N THR A 641 50.20 25.67 -3.66
CA THR A 641 51.41 26.33 -3.19
C THR A 641 51.20 27.82 -2.98
N GLN A 642 51.77 28.37 -1.90
CA GLN A 642 51.63 29.79 -1.52
C GLN A 642 52.40 30.75 -2.46
N GLY A 643 52.86 30.31 -3.63
CA GLY A 643 53.60 31.12 -4.60
C GLY A 643 53.77 30.44 -5.96
N TRP A 644 54.20 31.22 -6.96
CA TRP A 644 54.34 30.85 -8.39
C TRP A 644 55.61 30.06 -8.74
N SER A 645 56.43 29.66 -7.77
CA SER A 645 57.66 28.89 -8.02
C SER A 645 57.41 27.38 -8.02
N ALA A 646 57.99 26.68 -9.02
CA ALA A 646 57.63 25.33 -9.43
C ALA A 646 57.98 24.22 -8.41
N PRO A 647 57.01 23.37 -7.99
CA PRO A 647 57.30 22.16 -7.23
C PRO A 647 57.25 20.94 -8.15
N GLY A 648 58.39 20.62 -8.78
CA GLY A 648 58.81 19.27 -9.18
C GLY A 648 57.90 18.44 -10.09
N PHE A 649 58.10 18.57 -11.40
CA PHE A 649 57.61 17.62 -12.41
C PHE A 649 58.22 16.21 -12.17
N ARG A 650 57.40 15.14 -12.19
CA ARG A 650 57.83 13.74 -11.94
C ARG A 650 57.31 12.78 -13.02
N HIS A 651 58.20 11.96 -13.60
CA HIS A 651 57.84 10.88 -14.54
C HIS A 651 57.06 9.77 -13.80
N THR A 652 55.88 9.37 -14.31
CA THR A 652 55.00 8.42 -13.62
C THR A 652 54.97 7.01 -14.23
N ALA A 653 54.85 6.03 -13.31
CA ALA A 653 54.53 4.61 -13.39
C ALA A 653 55.27 3.67 -14.36
N ARG A 654 55.59 4.03 -15.61
CA ARG A 654 56.24 3.09 -16.55
C ARG A 654 57.77 3.13 -16.53
N PHE A 655 58.37 4.26 -16.18
CA PHE A 655 59.81 4.36 -15.96
C PHE A 655 60.10 5.42 -14.87
N PRO A 656 59.85 5.08 -13.59
CA PRO A 656 60.08 6.00 -12.49
C PRO A 656 61.59 6.17 -12.27
N LEU A 657 62.07 7.41 -12.42
CA LEU A 657 63.47 7.76 -12.17
C LEU A 657 63.75 7.65 -10.67
N THR A 658 64.29 6.51 -10.26
CA THR A 658 64.55 6.16 -8.87
C THR A 658 66.00 5.73 -8.70
N GLY A 659 66.51 5.83 -7.47
CA GLY A 659 67.92 5.54 -7.20
C GLY A 659 68.87 6.48 -7.97
N PRO A 660 69.98 5.99 -8.53
CA PRO A 660 70.96 6.80 -9.26
C PRO A 660 70.38 7.57 -10.46
N HIS A 661 69.28 7.09 -11.03
CA HIS A 661 68.61 7.72 -12.19
C HIS A 661 67.78 8.96 -11.83
N ALA A 662 67.53 9.21 -10.54
CA ALA A 662 66.67 10.31 -10.09
C ALA A 662 67.28 11.72 -10.25
N GLY A 663 68.60 11.81 -10.47
CA GLY A 663 69.36 13.07 -10.51
C GLY A 663 69.94 13.43 -11.87
N ILE A 664 69.59 12.71 -12.94
CA ILE A 664 70.08 12.96 -14.31
C ILE A 664 69.30 14.11 -14.95
N ASP A 665 69.96 14.99 -15.70
CA ASP A 665 69.31 16.12 -16.36
C ASP A 665 68.32 15.63 -17.43
N CYS A 666 67.21 16.35 -17.61
CA CYS A 666 66.18 16.02 -18.57
C CYS A 666 66.76 15.95 -20.00
N ALA A 667 67.69 16.84 -20.33
CA ALA A 667 68.30 16.91 -21.66
C ALA A 667 69.18 15.69 -22.00
N ASP A 668 69.75 15.02 -21.00
CA ASP A 668 70.61 13.85 -21.20
C ASP A 668 69.79 12.62 -21.65
N CYS A 669 68.54 12.56 -21.20
CA CYS A 669 67.56 11.54 -21.57
C CYS A 669 66.73 11.92 -22.81
N HIS A 670 66.45 13.21 -23.02
CA HIS A 670 65.56 13.71 -24.08
C HIS A 670 66.30 14.46 -25.20
N ARG A 671 67.38 13.87 -25.71
CA ARG A 671 68.26 14.49 -26.72
C ARG A 671 67.56 14.85 -28.04
N ASP A 672 66.54 14.10 -28.44
CA ASP A 672 65.81 14.28 -29.70
C ASP A 672 64.38 14.84 -29.51
N GLY A 673 64.09 15.39 -28.31
CA GLY A 673 62.79 15.92 -27.93
C GLY A 673 62.07 15.11 -26.85
N TYR A 674 60.98 15.65 -26.32
CA TYR A 674 60.31 15.13 -25.13
C TYR A 674 59.25 14.04 -25.42
N VAL A 675 59.20 13.49 -26.64
CA VAL A 675 58.27 12.44 -27.05
C VAL A 675 59.04 11.33 -27.79
N GLY A 676 59.05 10.09 -27.26
CA GLY A 676 59.52 8.89 -27.99
C GLY A 676 60.79 8.16 -27.48
N THR A 677 61.40 8.55 -26.35
CA THR A 677 62.60 7.88 -25.77
C THR A 677 62.33 6.45 -25.26
N SER A 678 63.24 5.48 -25.51
CA SER A 678 63.14 4.06 -25.08
C SER A 678 63.32 3.86 -23.57
N ALA A 679 62.70 2.82 -23.01
CA ALA A 679 62.63 2.51 -21.57
C ALA A 679 63.18 1.11 -21.18
N ASP A 680 63.81 0.38 -22.11
CA ASP A 680 64.32 -0.97 -21.85
C ASP A 680 65.71 -0.99 -21.21
N CYS A 681 65.91 -1.82 -20.18
CA CYS A 681 67.13 -1.79 -19.35
C CYS A 681 68.40 -2.24 -20.10
N TYR A 682 68.31 -3.30 -20.91
CA TYR A 682 69.46 -3.86 -21.63
C TYR A 682 70.01 -2.90 -22.68
N ASP A 683 69.16 -2.10 -23.31
CA ASP A 683 69.60 -1.15 -24.34
C ASP A 683 70.46 -0.03 -23.76
N CYS A 684 70.29 0.27 -22.48
CA CYS A 684 71.10 1.24 -21.75
C CYS A 684 72.28 0.61 -20.96
N HIS A 685 72.19 -0.65 -20.55
CA HIS A 685 73.17 -1.33 -19.66
C HIS A 685 73.85 -2.58 -20.25
N ARG A 686 73.84 -2.73 -21.58
CA ARG A 686 74.41 -3.88 -22.31
C ARG A 686 75.81 -4.29 -21.86
N ASP A 687 76.71 -3.31 -21.73
CA ASP A 687 78.12 -3.59 -21.45
C ASP A 687 78.34 -4.12 -20.03
N ASP A 688 77.43 -3.82 -19.09
CA ASP A 688 77.51 -4.28 -17.70
C ASP A 688 77.11 -5.76 -17.60
N TYR A 689 76.10 -6.19 -18.37
CA TYR A 689 75.64 -7.58 -18.45
C TYR A 689 76.75 -8.54 -18.92
N GLU A 690 77.48 -8.17 -19.98
CA GLU A 690 78.48 -9.04 -20.59
C GLU A 690 79.79 -9.18 -19.78
N ARG A 691 80.03 -8.29 -18.80
CA ARG A 691 81.28 -8.25 -18.01
C ARG A 691 81.20 -8.94 -16.65
N THR A 692 80.03 -9.44 -16.24
CA THR A 692 79.84 -10.06 -14.91
C THR A 692 80.42 -11.48 -14.85
N ARG A 693 81.13 -11.82 -13.75
CA ARG A 693 81.87 -13.10 -13.59
C ARG A 693 81.55 -13.89 -12.32
N ASP A 694 80.72 -13.37 -11.42
CA ASP A 694 80.37 -14.04 -10.15
C ASP A 694 78.89 -13.82 -9.78
N PRO A 695 77.99 -14.76 -10.12
CA PRO A 695 78.22 -15.85 -11.08
C PRO A 695 78.36 -15.31 -12.52
N ASP A 696 79.08 -16.03 -13.37
CA ASP A 696 79.23 -15.67 -14.79
C ASP A 696 77.90 -15.89 -15.52
N HIS A 697 77.20 -14.78 -15.80
CA HIS A 697 75.88 -14.82 -16.41
C HIS A 697 75.87 -15.42 -17.82
N VAL A 698 76.95 -15.26 -18.58
CA VAL A 698 77.04 -15.76 -19.96
C VAL A 698 77.36 -17.25 -19.94
N ALA A 699 78.34 -17.68 -19.12
CA ALA A 699 78.75 -19.08 -19.05
C ALA A 699 77.70 -19.99 -18.40
N ALA A 700 76.92 -19.47 -17.45
CA ALA A 700 75.83 -20.19 -16.81
C ALA A 700 74.49 -20.08 -17.56
N GLY A 701 74.42 -19.31 -18.65
CA GLY A 701 73.27 -19.26 -19.56
C GLY A 701 72.07 -18.46 -19.03
N PHE A 702 72.30 -17.36 -18.33
CA PHE A 702 71.25 -16.49 -17.80
C PHE A 702 70.53 -15.66 -18.89
N PRO A 703 69.27 -15.24 -18.68
CA PRO A 703 68.48 -14.42 -19.64
C PRO A 703 68.74 -12.90 -19.51
N THR A 704 68.47 -12.13 -20.58
CA THR A 704 68.65 -10.66 -20.64
C THR A 704 67.51 -9.85 -20.01
N THR A 705 66.53 -10.53 -19.40
CA THR A 705 65.42 -9.93 -18.65
C THR A 705 65.79 -9.80 -17.18
N CYS A 706 66.56 -8.76 -16.89
CA CYS A 706 67.28 -8.60 -15.63
C CYS A 706 66.35 -8.49 -14.40
N GLN A 707 65.11 -8.02 -14.59
CA GLN A 707 64.17 -7.69 -13.50
C GLN A 707 63.65 -8.91 -12.74
N SER A 708 63.84 -10.12 -13.29
CA SER A 708 63.46 -11.38 -12.63
C SER A 708 64.39 -11.74 -11.47
N CYS A 709 65.61 -11.18 -11.45
CA CYS A 709 66.63 -11.46 -10.45
C CYS A 709 67.18 -10.19 -9.80
N HIS A 710 67.19 -9.05 -10.51
CA HIS A 710 67.80 -7.80 -10.08
C HIS A 710 66.80 -6.63 -10.04
N GLY A 711 66.98 -5.72 -9.08
CA GLY A 711 66.16 -4.51 -8.93
C GLY A 711 66.79 -3.28 -9.59
N ALA A 712 65.98 -2.26 -9.89
CA ALA A 712 66.44 -1.01 -10.53
C ALA A 712 67.32 -0.11 -9.64
N THR A 713 67.58 -0.51 -8.40
CA THR A 713 68.31 0.27 -7.39
C THR A 713 69.68 -0.33 -7.03
N SER A 714 69.91 -1.63 -7.23
CA SER A 714 71.20 -2.31 -6.98
C SER A 714 71.31 -3.62 -7.77
N TRP A 715 72.51 -3.93 -8.25
CA TRP A 715 72.83 -5.19 -8.95
C TRP A 715 73.24 -6.32 -7.99
N GLU A 716 73.55 -6.04 -6.72
CA GLU A 716 73.96 -7.03 -5.72
C GLU A 716 72.77 -7.68 -4.98
N GLY A 717 72.84 -9.00 -4.72
CA GLY A 717 71.86 -9.74 -3.91
C GLY A 717 70.68 -10.32 -4.70
N ALA A 718 70.94 -11.01 -5.81
CA ALA A 718 69.91 -11.63 -6.64
C ALA A 718 69.14 -12.73 -5.87
N VAL A 719 67.81 -12.66 -5.90
CA VAL A 719 66.91 -13.64 -5.23
C VAL A 719 65.96 -14.22 -6.27
N PHE A 720 65.92 -15.55 -6.37
CA PHE A 720 64.98 -16.28 -7.23
C PHE A 720 63.87 -16.95 -6.40
N ASP A 721 62.62 -16.68 -6.73
CA ASP A 721 61.46 -17.18 -5.99
C ASP A 721 60.98 -18.54 -6.54
N HIS A 722 61.27 -19.62 -5.78
CA HIS A 722 60.81 -20.97 -6.11
C HIS A 722 59.29 -21.15 -6.05
N ALA A 723 58.55 -20.22 -5.43
CA ALA A 723 57.08 -20.22 -5.46
C ALA A 723 56.52 -20.00 -6.87
N LEU A 724 57.32 -19.48 -7.79
CA LEU A 724 56.96 -19.32 -9.20
C LEU A 724 57.28 -20.56 -10.05
N SER A 725 57.82 -21.62 -9.44
CA SER A 725 58.13 -22.91 -10.09
C SER A 725 57.12 -24.00 -9.72
N GLY A 726 57.13 -25.12 -10.47
CA GLY A 726 56.27 -26.29 -10.18
C GLY A 726 56.62 -27.06 -8.91
N PHE A 727 57.70 -26.69 -8.22
CA PHE A 727 58.13 -27.33 -6.96
C PHE A 727 58.46 -26.26 -5.91
N PRO A 728 57.43 -25.71 -5.22
CA PRO A 728 57.63 -24.68 -4.21
C PRO A 728 58.31 -25.26 -2.97
N LEU A 729 59.45 -24.67 -2.59
CA LEU A 729 60.18 -25.08 -1.39
C LEU A 729 59.35 -24.74 -0.13
N THR A 730 58.90 -25.79 0.55
CA THR A 730 58.04 -25.69 1.73
C THR A 730 58.58 -26.54 2.88
N GLY A 731 58.24 -26.13 4.11
CA GLY A 731 58.70 -26.81 5.32
C GLY A 731 60.22 -26.84 5.45
N ALA A 732 60.77 -28.01 5.79
CA ALA A 732 62.20 -28.19 6.03
C ALA A 732 63.07 -27.97 4.76
N HIS A 733 62.48 -27.99 3.57
CA HIS A 733 63.19 -27.80 2.30
C HIS A 733 63.53 -26.33 1.99
N ARG A 734 63.01 -25.36 2.75
CA ARG A 734 63.25 -23.92 2.54
C ARG A 734 64.68 -23.47 2.87
N THR A 735 65.38 -24.23 3.69
CA THR A 735 66.71 -23.87 4.21
C THR A 735 67.84 -24.66 3.55
N LEU A 736 67.54 -25.41 2.47
CA LEU A 736 68.54 -26.16 1.72
C LEU A 736 69.24 -25.23 0.71
N ASP A 737 70.55 -25.38 0.59
CA ASP A 737 71.32 -24.65 -0.41
C ASP A 737 70.99 -25.14 -1.82
N CYS A 738 71.02 -24.25 -2.81
CA CYS A 738 70.64 -24.56 -4.20
C CYS A 738 71.40 -25.77 -4.78
N GLU A 739 72.68 -25.93 -4.42
CA GLU A 739 73.54 -27.02 -4.88
C GLU A 739 73.12 -28.40 -4.35
N GLN A 740 72.42 -28.46 -3.22
CA GLN A 740 71.92 -29.71 -2.65
C GLN A 740 70.80 -30.31 -3.50
N CYS A 741 70.09 -29.45 -4.26
CA CYS A 741 69.00 -29.82 -5.16
C CYS A 741 69.38 -29.82 -6.65
N HIS A 742 70.35 -28.99 -7.06
CA HIS A 742 70.75 -28.79 -8.47
C HIS A 742 72.15 -29.34 -8.80
N GLN A 743 72.47 -30.53 -8.30
CA GLN A 743 73.77 -31.18 -8.46
C GLN A 743 74.17 -31.47 -9.93
N SER A 744 73.24 -31.37 -10.88
CA SER A 744 73.46 -31.64 -12.32
C SER A 744 73.06 -30.47 -13.23
N GLY A 745 72.93 -29.26 -12.67
CA GLY A 745 72.46 -28.06 -13.37
C GLY A 745 70.98 -27.74 -13.07
N PHE A 746 70.53 -26.57 -13.54
CA PHE A 746 69.21 -26.01 -13.20
C PHE A 746 68.05 -26.51 -14.10
N GLY A 747 68.31 -27.42 -15.05
CA GLY A 747 67.30 -28.04 -15.90
C GLY A 747 67.02 -29.50 -15.51
N GLY A 748 65.76 -29.84 -15.21
CA GLY A 748 65.30 -31.23 -15.12
C GLY A 748 65.39 -31.92 -13.76
N THR A 749 65.52 -31.19 -12.65
CA THR A 749 65.52 -31.75 -11.28
C THR A 749 64.18 -32.45 -10.94
N PRO A 750 64.17 -33.72 -10.45
CA PRO A 750 62.94 -34.46 -10.11
C PRO A 750 62.16 -33.84 -8.94
N SER A 751 60.82 -33.88 -9.02
CA SER A 751 59.90 -33.21 -8.06
C SER A 751 59.08 -34.15 -7.17
N ASP A 752 59.26 -35.47 -7.28
CA ASP A 752 58.44 -36.45 -6.54
C ASP A 752 59.12 -36.87 -5.23
N CYS A 753 58.40 -36.85 -4.11
CA CYS A 753 58.98 -37.10 -2.77
C CYS A 753 59.73 -38.44 -2.65
N ILE A 754 59.20 -39.51 -3.24
CA ILE A 754 59.80 -40.85 -3.15
C ILE A 754 61.13 -40.96 -3.91
N ALA A 755 61.40 -40.08 -4.87
CA ALA A 755 62.68 -40.07 -5.59
C ALA A 755 63.84 -39.70 -4.64
N CYS A 756 63.55 -38.89 -3.61
CA CYS A 756 64.52 -38.45 -2.61
C CYS A 756 64.40 -39.18 -1.27
N HIS A 757 63.20 -39.64 -0.87
CA HIS A 757 62.93 -40.20 0.47
C HIS A 757 62.62 -41.71 0.51
N ARG A 758 63.02 -42.48 -0.50
CA ARG A 758 62.77 -43.93 -0.57
C ARG A 758 63.28 -44.70 0.65
N SER A 759 64.48 -44.37 1.13
CA SER A 759 65.08 -45.03 2.30
C SER A 759 64.31 -44.77 3.60
N ASP A 760 63.64 -43.62 3.70
CA ASP A 760 62.86 -43.27 4.90
C ASP A 760 61.55 -44.07 4.94
N TYR A 761 60.90 -44.23 3.78
CA TYR A 761 59.67 -45.02 3.62
C TYR A 761 59.85 -46.48 4.05
N GLU A 762 60.94 -47.12 3.62
CA GLU A 762 61.21 -48.55 3.85
C GLU A 762 61.62 -48.87 5.30
N ARG A 763 62.07 -47.87 6.08
CA ARG A 763 62.62 -48.06 7.43
C ARG A 763 61.60 -47.88 8.57
N THR A 764 60.35 -47.55 8.26
CA THR A 764 59.27 -47.35 9.24
C THR A 764 58.91 -48.65 9.98
N ARG A 765 58.59 -48.58 11.28
CA ARG A 765 58.37 -49.78 12.12
C ARG A 765 57.05 -49.80 12.90
N ASP A 766 56.35 -48.67 13.03
CA ASP A 766 55.11 -48.58 13.81
C ASP A 766 54.14 -47.52 13.26
N PRO A 767 53.22 -47.89 12.35
CA PRO A 767 53.18 -49.13 11.60
C PRO A 767 54.27 -49.18 10.50
N ASN A 768 54.67 -50.39 10.09
CA ASN A 768 55.57 -50.55 8.95
C ASN A 768 54.80 -50.27 7.64
N HIS A 769 55.20 -49.21 6.93
CA HIS A 769 54.45 -48.71 5.78
C HIS A 769 54.48 -49.68 4.59
N ALA A 770 55.63 -50.32 4.35
CA ALA A 770 55.81 -51.26 3.26
C ALA A 770 55.03 -52.57 3.47
N GLN A 771 55.02 -53.11 4.69
CA GLN A 771 54.37 -54.37 5.05
C GLN A 771 52.85 -54.22 5.16
N ALA A 772 52.37 -53.06 5.60
CA ALA A 772 50.93 -52.74 5.65
C ALA A 772 50.37 -52.23 4.31
N GLY A 773 51.21 -52.12 3.27
CA GLY A 773 50.78 -51.80 1.90
C GLY A 773 50.36 -50.34 1.69
N PHE A 774 50.97 -49.40 2.41
CA PHE A 774 50.66 -47.97 2.29
C PHE A 774 51.09 -47.38 0.93
N SER A 775 50.55 -46.21 0.59
CA SER A 775 50.81 -45.46 -0.65
C SER A 775 52.21 -44.82 -0.65
N THR A 776 52.87 -44.75 -1.81
CA THR A 776 54.15 -44.03 -1.99
C THR A 776 53.95 -42.54 -2.30
N ARG A 777 52.70 -42.04 -2.30
CA ARG A 777 52.39 -40.62 -2.34
C ARG A 777 52.36 -40.06 -0.93
N CYS A 778 53.56 -39.80 -0.41
CA CYS A 778 53.77 -39.47 0.99
C CYS A 778 52.93 -38.27 1.47
N GLN A 779 52.58 -37.35 0.56
CA GLN A 779 51.82 -36.13 0.85
C GLN A 779 50.34 -36.39 1.21
N GLU A 780 49.83 -37.60 0.97
CA GLU A 780 48.47 -38.00 1.38
C GLU A 780 48.33 -38.07 2.91
N CYS A 781 49.44 -38.31 3.62
CA CYS A 781 49.45 -38.48 5.07
C CYS A 781 50.44 -37.56 5.79
N HIS A 782 51.56 -37.22 5.15
CA HIS A 782 52.66 -36.45 5.74
C HIS A 782 52.80 -35.08 5.10
N SER A 783 53.24 -34.10 5.88
CA SER A 783 53.53 -32.75 5.39
C SER A 783 55.03 -32.55 5.13
N THR A 784 55.39 -31.53 4.35
CA THR A 784 56.80 -31.18 4.08
C THR A 784 57.51 -30.55 5.27
N SER A 785 56.82 -30.33 6.39
CA SER A 785 57.35 -29.74 7.62
C SER A 785 57.68 -30.74 8.72
N SER A 786 57.05 -31.92 8.75
CA SER A 786 57.35 -32.99 9.73
C SER A 786 56.88 -34.36 9.24
N TRP A 787 57.66 -35.40 9.56
CA TRP A 787 57.27 -36.80 9.37
C TRP A 787 56.39 -37.34 10.51
N GLU A 788 56.38 -36.68 11.68
CA GLU A 788 55.57 -37.06 12.84
C GLU A 788 54.17 -36.41 12.81
N GLY A 789 53.13 -37.24 13.00
CA GLY A 789 51.71 -36.84 12.99
C GLY A 789 51.09 -36.94 11.60
N SER A 790 50.42 -38.06 11.30
CA SER A 790 49.69 -38.22 10.04
C SER A 790 48.37 -37.45 10.10
N GLY A 791 48.14 -36.55 9.14
CA GLY A 791 46.93 -35.72 9.05
C GLY A 791 45.68 -36.44 8.50
N PHE A 792 45.66 -37.78 8.51
CA PHE A 792 44.55 -38.55 7.95
C PHE A 792 43.28 -38.36 8.79
N SER A 793 42.24 -37.78 8.17
CA SER A 793 40.96 -37.51 8.81
C SER A 793 39.85 -38.36 8.19
N HIS A 794 39.16 -39.14 9.04
CA HIS A 794 37.96 -39.86 8.62
C HIS A 794 36.82 -38.94 8.17
N ASP A 795 36.80 -37.67 8.60
CA ASP A 795 35.81 -36.69 8.16
C ASP A 795 35.90 -36.42 6.64
N ALA A 796 37.03 -36.75 6.00
CA ALA A 796 37.23 -36.67 4.55
C ALA A 796 36.89 -37.98 3.80
N THR A 797 36.45 -39.01 4.51
CA THR A 797 36.08 -40.32 3.93
C THR A 797 34.56 -40.49 3.87
N GLY A 798 34.08 -41.47 3.09
CA GLY A 798 32.64 -41.80 3.03
C GLY A 798 32.04 -42.34 4.34
N PHE A 799 32.85 -42.47 5.40
CA PHE A 799 32.42 -42.87 6.73
C PHE A 799 33.06 -41.96 7.80
N PRO A 800 32.53 -40.74 7.98
CA PRO A 800 33.01 -39.81 9.01
C PRO A 800 32.72 -40.38 10.40
N LEU A 801 33.75 -40.49 11.24
CA LEU A 801 33.58 -40.94 12.62
C LEU A 801 32.80 -39.86 13.38
N THR A 802 31.63 -40.21 13.92
CA THR A 802 30.76 -39.30 14.67
C THR A 802 30.38 -39.92 16.01
N GLY A 803 30.00 -39.09 16.98
CA GLY A 803 29.60 -39.56 18.31
C GLY A 803 30.70 -40.38 19.01
N ALA A 804 30.32 -41.51 19.61
CA ALA A 804 31.23 -42.36 20.37
C ALA A 804 32.34 -43.00 19.50
N HIS A 805 32.12 -43.13 18.18
CA HIS A 805 33.09 -43.70 17.25
C HIS A 805 34.33 -42.81 17.03
N ARG A 806 34.28 -41.50 17.38
CA ARG A 806 35.47 -40.62 17.33
C ARG A 806 36.57 -41.02 18.32
N ALA A 807 36.20 -41.75 19.38
CA ALA A 807 37.14 -42.20 20.42
C ALA A 807 37.62 -43.65 20.21
N ALA A 808 37.19 -44.33 19.13
CA ALA A 808 37.59 -45.70 18.84
C ALA A 808 39.02 -45.76 18.29
N VAL A 809 39.81 -46.73 18.75
CA VAL A 809 41.15 -47.01 18.21
C VAL A 809 41.04 -47.69 16.83
N CYS A 810 42.01 -47.43 15.94
CA CYS A 810 41.95 -47.86 14.54
C CYS A 810 41.76 -49.38 14.38
N GLU A 811 42.38 -50.18 15.24
CA GLU A 811 42.33 -51.65 15.20
C GLU A 811 40.94 -52.21 15.55
N ALA A 812 40.13 -51.45 16.31
CA ALA A 812 38.77 -51.84 16.62
C ALA A 812 37.88 -51.88 15.36
N CYS A 813 38.20 -51.04 14.36
CA CYS A 813 37.50 -50.97 13.09
C CYS A 813 38.21 -51.77 11.99
N HIS A 814 39.53 -51.75 11.94
CA HIS A 814 40.36 -52.36 10.88
C HIS A 814 40.95 -53.71 11.26
N SER A 815 40.20 -54.53 12.02
CA SER A 815 40.66 -55.82 12.54
C SER A 815 41.03 -56.87 11.46
N GLN A 816 40.60 -56.67 10.22
CA GLN A 816 40.90 -57.51 9.05
C GLN A 816 41.76 -56.79 8.00
N GLY A 817 42.40 -55.67 8.37
CA GLY A 817 43.16 -54.79 7.48
C GLY A 817 42.40 -53.52 7.08
N TYR A 818 43.13 -52.57 6.51
CA TYR A 818 42.64 -51.22 6.20
C TYR A 818 41.90 -51.10 4.84
N ALA A 819 41.92 -52.15 4.02
CA ALA A 819 41.22 -52.21 2.74
C ALA A 819 39.90 -52.98 2.87
N GLY A 820 38.79 -52.39 2.39
CA GLY A 820 37.50 -53.07 2.30
C GLY A 820 36.72 -53.22 3.61
N THR A 821 37.06 -52.46 4.65
CA THR A 821 36.32 -52.45 5.93
C THR A 821 34.86 -52.00 5.72
N SER A 822 33.90 -52.80 6.16
CA SER A 822 32.46 -52.53 5.99
C SER A 822 32.02 -51.30 6.79
N THR A 823 31.24 -50.42 6.16
CA THR A 823 30.66 -49.21 6.77
C THR A 823 29.22 -49.40 7.25
N ALA A 824 28.61 -50.56 7.01
CA ALA A 824 27.26 -50.86 7.50
C ALA A 824 27.27 -51.11 9.02
N CYS A 825 26.40 -50.41 9.76
CA CYS A 825 26.31 -50.51 11.23
C CYS A 825 26.14 -51.95 11.72
N TYR A 826 25.24 -52.72 11.10
CA TYR A 826 24.97 -54.11 11.50
C TYR A 826 26.20 -55.01 11.37
N SER A 827 27.11 -54.78 10.40
CA SER A 827 28.31 -55.61 10.24
C SER A 827 29.23 -55.55 11.46
N CYS A 828 29.28 -54.40 12.15
CA CYS A 828 30.12 -54.20 13.33
C CYS A 828 29.32 -54.37 14.65
N HIS A 829 28.03 -54.05 14.63
CA HIS A 829 27.13 -54.08 15.81
C HIS A 829 26.13 -55.24 15.77
N ARG A 830 26.46 -56.33 15.06
CA ARG A 830 25.58 -57.50 14.91
C ARG A 830 25.14 -58.09 16.25
N ALA A 831 26.09 -58.23 17.17
CA ALA A 831 25.81 -58.77 18.50
C ALA A 831 24.88 -57.86 19.32
N ASP A 832 25.01 -56.54 19.16
CA ASP A 832 24.15 -55.56 19.84
C ASP A 832 22.71 -55.62 19.30
N TYR A 833 22.56 -55.74 17.97
CA TYR A 833 21.25 -55.90 17.30
C TYR A 833 20.58 -57.24 17.65
N GLU A 834 21.32 -58.35 17.63
CA GLU A 834 20.76 -59.68 17.96
C GLU A 834 20.51 -59.85 19.47
N GLY A 835 21.19 -59.08 20.31
CA GLY A 835 21.12 -59.16 21.77
C GLY A 835 20.06 -58.27 22.43
N THR A 836 19.39 -57.39 21.68
CA THR A 836 18.36 -56.50 22.25
C THR A 836 17.11 -57.29 22.63
N ARG A 837 16.55 -57.02 23.82
CA ARG A 837 15.38 -57.77 24.33
C ARG A 837 14.10 -56.95 24.48
N ASP A 838 14.21 -55.62 24.44
CA ASP A 838 13.09 -54.71 24.66
C ASP A 838 13.29 -53.39 23.89
N PRO A 839 12.70 -53.23 22.69
CA PRO A 839 12.10 -54.29 21.88
C PRO A 839 13.16 -55.24 21.30
N ASN A 840 12.76 -56.49 21.01
CA ASN A 840 13.66 -57.46 20.37
C ASN A 840 13.76 -57.21 18.86
N HIS A 841 14.83 -56.55 18.43
CA HIS A 841 15.02 -56.16 17.02
C HIS A 841 14.99 -57.34 16.05
N ALA A 842 15.64 -58.46 16.39
CA ALA A 842 15.74 -59.62 15.51
C ALA A 842 14.41 -60.40 15.43
N GLN A 843 13.71 -60.57 16.55
CA GLN A 843 12.45 -61.31 16.61
C GLN A 843 11.29 -60.51 15.99
N SER A 844 11.28 -59.19 16.19
CA SER A 844 10.24 -58.29 15.66
C SER A 844 10.53 -57.81 14.22
N GLY A 845 11.59 -58.31 13.59
CA GLY A 845 11.89 -58.08 12.17
C GLY A 845 12.32 -56.66 11.82
N PHE A 846 13.03 -55.97 12.72
CA PHE A 846 13.52 -54.62 12.47
C PHE A 846 14.56 -54.58 11.35
N PRO A 847 14.67 -53.50 10.55
CA PRO A 847 15.70 -53.39 9.51
C PRO A 847 17.10 -53.23 10.11
N THR A 848 18.13 -53.69 9.39
CA THR A 848 19.55 -53.56 9.78
C THR A 848 20.15 -52.19 9.45
N THR A 849 19.35 -51.27 8.90
CA THR A 849 19.68 -49.86 8.69
C THR A 849 19.38 -49.06 9.97
N CYS A 850 20.26 -49.19 10.95
CA CYS A 850 20.03 -48.68 12.30
C CYS A 850 19.90 -47.15 12.37
N GLN A 851 20.48 -46.42 11.42
CA GLN A 851 20.59 -44.95 11.43
C GLN A 851 19.24 -44.23 11.28
N ASN A 852 18.19 -44.93 10.85
CA ASN A 852 16.85 -44.38 10.77
C ASN A 852 16.22 -44.17 12.15
N CYS A 853 16.72 -44.89 13.15
CA CYS A 853 16.20 -44.85 14.51
C CYS A 853 17.27 -44.40 15.50
N HIS A 854 18.50 -44.91 15.38
CA HIS A 854 19.58 -44.70 16.36
C HIS A 854 20.67 -43.74 15.83
N GLY A 855 21.13 -42.85 16.69
CA GLY A 855 22.28 -41.98 16.42
C GLY A 855 23.61 -42.58 16.89
N THR A 856 24.73 -42.04 16.41
CA THR A 856 26.09 -42.51 16.76
C THR A 856 26.59 -42.04 18.14
N THR A 857 25.82 -41.19 18.83
CA THR A 857 26.14 -40.68 20.16
C THR A 857 25.66 -41.60 21.30
N SER A 858 24.50 -42.26 21.14
CA SER A 858 23.93 -43.20 22.12
C SER A 858 22.90 -44.12 21.44
N TRP A 859 22.94 -45.42 21.75
CA TRP A 859 22.01 -46.41 21.19
C TRP A 859 20.61 -46.37 21.83
N ASN A 860 20.46 -45.80 23.03
CA ASN A 860 19.23 -45.89 23.82
C ASN A 860 18.14 -44.88 23.42
N THR A 861 18.43 -43.96 22.49
CA THR A 861 17.46 -42.98 21.99
C THR A 861 17.09 -43.32 20.55
N SER A 862 15.90 -43.88 20.35
CA SER A 862 15.33 -44.06 19.02
C SER A 862 14.44 -42.87 18.65
N SER A 863 14.82 -42.07 17.65
CA SER A 863 13.99 -40.98 17.13
C SER A 863 13.62 -41.24 15.67
N PHE A 864 12.65 -42.12 15.44
CA PHE A 864 12.04 -42.26 14.12
C PHE A 864 10.91 -41.24 13.98
N ASP A 865 11.04 -40.34 13.01
CA ASP A 865 10.04 -39.30 12.76
C ASP A 865 8.99 -39.78 11.75
N HIS A 866 7.79 -40.11 12.27
CA HIS A 866 6.66 -40.50 11.42
C HIS A 866 6.14 -39.34 10.56
N ASP A 867 6.35 -38.08 10.93
CA ASP A 867 5.93 -36.92 10.14
C ASP A 867 6.72 -36.81 8.82
N ALA A 868 7.91 -37.44 8.76
CA ALA A 868 8.71 -37.58 7.53
C ALA A 868 8.31 -38.79 6.65
N SER A 869 7.37 -39.63 7.13
CA SER A 869 6.90 -40.80 6.40
C SER A 869 5.65 -40.52 5.55
N ARG A 870 5.27 -41.45 4.66
CA ARG A 870 4.02 -41.36 3.87
C ARG A 870 2.74 -41.47 4.71
N PHE A 871 2.87 -41.85 5.98
CA PHE A 871 1.76 -41.99 6.92
C PHE A 871 2.11 -41.27 8.24
N PRO A 872 1.93 -39.94 8.30
CA PRO A 872 2.25 -39.15 9.49
C PRO A 872 1.30 -39.49 10.63
N LEU A 873 1.87 -39.81 11.80
CA LEU A 873 1.08 -40.06 13.00
C LEU A 873 0.52 -38.72 13.49
N THR A 874 -0.80 -38.59 13.43
CA THR A 874 -1.52 -37.37 13.82
C THR A 874 -2.57 -37.69 14.88
N GLY A 875 -2.88 -36.69 15.71
CA GLY A 875 -3.88 -36.81 16.76
C GLY A 875 -3.57 -37.92 17.77
N ALA A 876 -4.55 -38.77 18.08
CA ALA A 876 -4.43 -39.84 19.08
C ALA A 876 -3.39 -40.91 18.72
N HIS A 877 -3.01 -41.04 17.44
CA HIS A 877 -2.04 -42.04 16.98
C HIS A 877 -0.59 -41.70 17.32
N ARG A 878 -0.29 -40.47 17.77
CA ARG A 878 1.08 -40.03 18.12
C ARG A 878 1.67 -40.71 19.36
N GLY A 879 0.82 -41.24 20.23
CA GLY A 879 1.23 -41.87 21.49
C GLY A 879 1.15 -43.39 21.50
N LEU A 880 0.89 -44.02 20.35
CA LEU A 880 0.77 -45.48 20.26
C LEU A 880 2.15 -46.14 20.18
N ASP A 881 2.30 -47.27 20.86
CA ASP A 881 3.49 -48.11 20.76
C ASP A 881 3.62 -48.69 19.35
N CYS A 882 4.84 -48.76 18.81
CA CYS A 882 5.12 -49.22 17.44
C CYS A 882 4.50 -50.59 17.13
N GLU A 883 4.49 -51.51 18.11
CA GLU A 883 3.93 -52.87 17.96
C GLU A 883 2.41 -52.87 17.78
N SER A 884 1.71 -51.82 18.24
CA SER A 884 0.27 -51.66 18.04
C SER A 884 -0.10 -51.50 16.56
N CYS A 885 0.79 -50.85 15.80
CA CYS A 885 0.63 -50.63 14.37
C CYS A 885 1.35 -51.71 13.54
N HIS A 886 2.50 -52.20 14.00
CA HIS A 886 3.36 -53.16 13.28
C HIS A 886 3.22 -54.60 13.79
N SER A 887 2.00 -55.00 14.19
CA SER A 887 1.71 -56.31 14.80
C SER A 887 2.04 -57.51 13.91
N SER A 888 2.11 -57.33 12.58
CA SER A 888 2.50 -58.35 11.59
C SER A 888 3.89 -58.11 10.99
N GLY A 889 4.71 -57.27 11.65
CA GLY A 889 6.00 -56.80 11.15
C GLY A 889 5.92 -55.42 10.49
N PHE A 890 7.09 -54.81 10.27
CA PHE A 890 7.22 -53.45 9.71
C PHE A 890 6.99 -53.35 8.20
N ALA A 891 7.12 -54.47 7.48
CA ALA A 891 6.95 -54.50 6.04
C ALA A 891 5.46 -54.60 5.67
N GLY A 892 4.96 -53.63 4.90
CA GLY A 892 3.61 -53.68 4.32
C GLY A 892 2.47 -53.39 5.31
N THR A 893 2.75 -52.69 6.41
CA THR A 893 1.72 -52.24 7.36
C THR A 893 0.64 -51.41 6.65
N PRO A 894 -0.65 -51.80 6.74
CA PRO A 894 -1.74 -51.07 6.10
C PRO A 894 -1.83 -49.62 6.58
N THR A 895 -2.14 -48.70 5.66
CA THR A 895 -2.24 -47.25 5.93
C THR A 895 -3.65 -46.70 5.75
N ASP A 896 -4.60 -47.52 5.33
CA ASP A 896 -6.01 -47.15 5.28
C ASP A 896 -6.69 -47.35 6.64
N CYS A 897 -7.63 -46.46 6.96
CA CYS A 897 -8.28 -46.45 8.28
C CYS A 897 -9.03 -47.75 8.58
N VAL A 898 -9.72 -48.34 7.59
CA VAL A 898 -10.58 -49.51 7.81
C VAL A 898 -9.77 -50.77 8.12
N SER A 899 -8.56 -50.93 7.58
CA SER A 899 -7.72 -52.10 7.88
C SER A 899 -7.39 -52.24 9.38
N CYS A 900 -7.39 -51.13 10.12
CA CYS A 900 -7.20 -51.12 11.57
C CYS A 900 -8.52 -50.95 12.35
N HIS A 901 -9.44 -50.12 11.85
CA HIS A 901 -10.69 -49.74 12.56
C HIS A 901 -11.94 -50.45 12.03
N ARG A 902 -11.79 -51.63 11.41
CA ARG A 902 -12.93 -52.38 10.85
C ARG A 902 -13.96 -52.72 11.93
N ALA A 903 -13.49 -53.18 13.09
CA ALA A 903 -14.35 -53.53 14.21
C ALA A 903 -15.13 -52.30 14.72
N ASP A 904 -14.49 -51.13 14.80
CA ASP A 904 -15.12 -49.89 15.24
C ASP A 904 -16.20 -49.42 14.23
N TYR A 905 -15.91 -49.54 12.93
CA TYR A 905 -16.87 -49.24 11.85
C TYR A 905 -18.09 -50.15 11.92
N ASP A 906 -17.89 -51.46 12.07
CA ASP A 906 -18.99 -52.44 12.10
C ASP A 906 -19.80 -52.36 13.42
N ALA A 907 -19.19 -51.90 14.52
CA ALA A 907 -19.81 -51.84 15.85
C ALA A 907 -20.49 -50.50 16.19
N THR A 908 -20.47 -49.52 15.29
CA THR A 908 -21.17 -48.25 15.54
C THR A 908 -22.67 -48.42 15.36
N ASP A 909 -23.47 -47.89 16.30
CA ASP A 909 -24.95 -48.01 16.28
C ASP A 909 -25.69 -46.69 16.01
N ASP A 910 -25.04 -45.53 16.16
CA ASP A 910 -25.68 -44.22 16.03
C ASP A 910 -24.78 -43.19 15.30
N PRO A 911 -24.89 -43.05 13.95
CA PRO A 911 -25.63 -43.92 13.04
C PRO A 911 -24.88 -45.23 12.76
N ASN A 912 -25.62 -46.31 12.51
CA ASN A 912 -24.99 -47.59 12.15
C ASN A 912 -24.35 -47.53 10.75
N HIS A 913 -23.02 -47.44 10.70
CA HIS A 913 -22.26 -47.23 9.48
C HIS A 913 -22.44 -48.34 8.44
N ALA A 914 -22.43 -49.60 8.88
CA ALA A 914 -22.57 -50.76 8.01
C ALA A 914 -23.98 -50.91 7.44
N ALA A 915 -25.01 -50.74 8.27
CA ALA A 915 -26.41 -50.83 7.85
C ALA A 915 -26.83 -49.66 6.94
N ALA A 916 -26.29 -48.46 7.17
CA ALA A 916 -26.56 -47.28 6.36
C ALA A 916 -25.69 -47.17 5.10
N GLY A 917 -24.74 -48.09 4.90
CA GLY A 917 -23.92 -48.18 3.68
C GLY A 917 -22.88 -47.07 3.53
N PHE A 918 -22.30 -46.59 4.64
CA PHE A 918 -21.29 -45.54 4.61
C PHE A 918 -20.00 -45.99 3.91
N PRO A 919 -19.28 -45.11 3.19
CA PRO A 919 -18.03 -45.47 2.54
C PRO A 919 -16.91 -45.73 3.56
N LEU A 920 -15.95 -46.61 3.21
CA LEU A 920 -14.79 -46.93 4.06
C LEU A 920 -13.70 -45.83 4.06
N THR A 921 -13.97 -44.69 3.41
CA THR A 921 -13.13 -43.49 3.43
C THR A 921 -13.47 -42.64 4.65
N CYS A 922 -13.09 -43.11 5.84
CA CYS A 922 -13.51 -42.53 7.12
C CYS A 922 -13.13 -41.04 7.26
N GLN A 923 -12.05 -40.60 6.62
CA GLN A 923 -11.50 -39.23 6.69
C GLN A 923 -12.45 -38.15 6.13
N VAL A 924 -13.50 -38.54 5.41
CA VAL A 924 -14.54 -37.61 4.92
C VAL A 924 -15.36 -37.03 6.08
N CYS A 925 -15.49 -37.79 7.18
CA CYS A 925 -16.31 -37.42 8.34
C CYS A 925 -15.51 -37.41 9.65
N HIS A 926 -14.49 -38.27 9.79
CA HIS A 926 -13.74 -38.44 11.03
C HIS A 926 -12.34 -37.83 10.93
N SER A 927 -11.83 -37.33 12.06
CA SER A 927 -10.46 -36.83 12.19
C SER A 927 -9.61 -37.79 13.03
N THR A 928 -8.29 -37.75 12.85
CA THR A 928 -7.36 -38.53 13.67
C THR A 928 -7.18 -37.99 15.10
N THR A 929 -7.75 -36.81 15.41
CA THR A 929 -7.62 -36.13 16.71
C THR A 929 -8.78 -36.46 17.67
N ARG A 930 -10.00 -36.58 17.14
CA ARG A 930 -11.20 -37.02 17.86
C ARG A 930 -12.06 -37.82 16.90
N TRP A 931 -12.33 -39.09 17.23
CA TRP A 931 -13.00 -40.04 16.34
C TRP A 931 -14.53 -40.00 16.50
N ASP A 932 -14.99 -39.60 17.69
CA ASP A 932 -16.35 -39.64 18.19
C ASP A 932 -17.22 -38.44 17.74
N GLU A 933 -16.62 -37.43 17.11
CA GLU A 933 -17.31 -36.26 16.53
C GLU A 933 -17.17 -36.28 15.00
N ALA A 934 -18.07 -36.99 14.31
CA ALA A 934 -18.13 -36.96 12.85
C ALA A 934 -18.61 -35.58 12.36
N SER A 935 -17.84 -34.91 11.51
CA SER A 935 -18.19 -33.62 10.92
C SER A 935 -18.22 -33.73 9.40
N PHE A 936 -19.42 -33.68 8.83
CA PHE A 936 -19.63 -33.64 7.38
C PHE A 936 -20.24 -32.29 6.97
N ASN A 937 -19.56 -31.57 6.08
CA ASN A 937 -20.00 -30.25 5.65
C ASN A 937 -20.65 -30.30 4.26
N HIS A 938 -21.98 -30.16 4.21
CA HIS A 938 -22.72 -30.07 2.95
C HIS A 938 -22.33 -28.87 2.07
N ASP A 939 -21.77 -27.79 2.64
CA ASP A 939 -21.27 -26.66 1.84
C ASP A 939 -20.13 -27.04 0.88
N SER A 940 -19.52 -28.23 1.08
CA SER A 940 -18.50 -28.79 0.19
C SER A 940 -19.05 -29.72 -0.90
N THR A 941 -20.37 -29.95 -0.92
CA THR A 941 -21.04 -30.83 -1.88
C THR A 941 -21.78 -30.04 -2.97
N ILE A 942 -22.28 -30.74 -3.99
CA ILE A 942 -23.11 -30.15 -5.06
C ILE A 942 -24.46 -29.63 -4.56
N PHE A 943 -24.87 -30.00 -3.34
CA PHE A 943 -26.12 -29.56 -2.73
C PHE A 943 -25.84 -28.95 -1.34
N PRO A 944 -25.41 -27.67 -1.29
CA PRO A 944 -25.15 -26.99 -0.04
C PRO A 944 -26.47 -26.74 0.71
N LEU A 945 -26.53 -27.17 1.98
CA LEU A 945 -27.69 -26.90 2.82
C LEU A 945 -27.74 -25.41 3.14
N THR A 946 -28.75 -24.73 2.61
CA THR A 946 -28.99 -23.30 2.79
C THR A 946 -30.38 -23.08 3.37
N GLY A 947 -30.58 -21.95 4.05
CA GLY A 947 -31.87 -21.61 4.66
C GLY A 947 -32.39 -22.67 5.65
N ALA A 948 -33.67 -23.04 5.53
CA ALA A 948 -34.35 -23.98 6.43
C ALA A 948 -33.81 -25.41 6.32
N HIS A 949 -33.19 -25.79 5.19
CA HIS A 949 -32.59 -27.12 5.01
C HIS A 949 -31.37 -27.37 5.90
N ARG A 950 -30.79 -26.33 6.53
CA ARG A 950 -29.65 -26.48 7.48
C ARG A 950 -30.00 -27.20 8.76
N SER A 951 -31.27 -27.22 9.15
CA SER A 951 -31.76 -27.84 10.38
C SER A 951 -32.56 -29.12 10.15
N VAL A 952 -32.58 -29.63 8.91
CA VAL A 952 -33.29 -30.87 8.56
C VAL A 952 -32.39 -32.06 8.88
N ALA A 953 -32.95 -33.09 9.52
CA ALA A 953 -32.22 -34.30 9.88
C ALA A 953 -31.79 -35.09 8.64
N CYS A 954 -30.59 -35.70 8.67
CA CYS A 954 -29.96 -36.34 7.52
C CYS A 954 -30.85 -37.43 6.89
N GLU A 955 -31.54 -38.22 7.70
CA GLU A 955 -32.43 -39.29 7.27
C GLU A 955 -33.65 -38.80 6.49
N SER A 956 -34.06 -37.53 6.70
CA SER A 956 -35.14 -36.92 5.93
C SER A 956 -34.77 -36.75 4.45
N CYS A 957 -33.47 -36.56 4.17
CA CYS A 957 -32.94 -36.46 2.81
C CYS A 957 -32.42 -37.80 2.29
N HIS A 958 -31.85 -38.64 3.16
CA HIS A 958 -31.18 -39.89 2.81
C HIS A 958 -31.99 -41.15 3.13
N ALA A 959 -33.32 -41.08 3.03
CA ALA A 959 -34.22 -42.19 3.34
C ALA A 959 -33.97 -43.47 2.51
N ALA A 960 -33.41 -43.34 1.29
CA ALA A 960 -33.05 -44.45 0.42
C ALA A 960 -31.53 -44.79 0.43
N GLY A 961 -30.80 -44.24 1.42
CA GLY A 961 -29.35 -44.30 1.51
C GLY A 961 -28.66 -43.01 1.05
N TYR A 962 -27.35 -42.94 1.27
CA TYR A 962 -26.53 -41.73 1.06
C TYR A 962 -25.98 -41.57 -0.36
N SER A 963 -26.29 -42.51 -1.26
CA SER A 963 -25.89 -42.46 -2.67
C SER A 963 -27.09 -42.12 -3.55
N GLY A 964 -26.92 -41.15 -4.46
CA GLY A 964 -27.92 -40.84 -5.49
C GLY A 964 -29.15 -40.06 -5.01
N THR A 965 -29.08 -39.38 -3.86
CA THR A 965 -30.17 -38.52 -3.37
C THR A 965 -30.52 -37.42 -4.39
N PRO A 966 -31.79 -37.33 -4.84
CA PRO A 966 -32.21 -36.28 -5.78
C PRO A 966 -31.98 -34.87 -5.23
N THR A 967 -31.52 -33.96 -6.08
CA THR A 967 -31.14 -32.59 -5.69
C THR A 967 -32.07 -31.49 -6.22
N THR A 968 -33.16 -31.85 -6.91
CA THR A 968 -34.13 -30.87 -7.41
C THR A 968 -35.22 -30.63 -6.37
N CYS A 969 -35.65 -29.38 -6.18
CA CYS A 969 -36.64 -29.02 -5.17
C CYS A 969 -37.92 -29.87 -5.23
N VAL A 970 -38.47 -30.05 -6.44
CA VAL A 970 -39.72 -30.79 -6.63
C VAL A 970 -39.61 -32.27 -6.26
N SER A 971 -38.42 -32.89 -6.36
CA SER A 971 -38.25 -34.30 -6.01
C SER A 971 -38.54 -34.58 -4.54
N CYS A 972 -38.37 -33.58 -3.68
CA CYS A 972 -38.68 -33.67 -2.24
C CYS A 972 -39.99 -32.94 -1.90
N HIS A 973 -40.30 -31.85 -2.60
CA HIS A 973 -41.43 -30.96 -2.29
C HIS A 973 -42.62 -31.10 -3.25
N GLN A 974 -42.74 -32.22 -3.96
CA GLN A 974 -43.88 -32.49 -4.87
C GLN A 974 -45.24 -32.41 -4.15
N GLY A 975 -45.29 -32.89 -2.90
CA GLY A 975 -46.49 -32.83 -2.07
C GLY A 975 -46.88 -31.38 -1.73
N ASP A 976 -45.90 -30.54 -1.39
CA ASP A 976 -46.11 -29.12 -1.09
C ASP A 976 -46.58 -28.36 -2.34
N TYR A 977 -45.94 -28.62 -3.49
CA TYR A 977 -46.32 -28.06 -4.79
C TYR A 977 -47.78 -28.42 -5.16
N ASN A 978 -48.17 -29.68 -4.99
CA ASN A 978 -49.51 -30.15 -5.34
C ASN A 978 -50.61 -29.68 -4.37
N SER A 979 -50.26 -29.38 -3.11
CA SER A 979 -51.22 -29.05 -2.05
C SER A 979 -51.42 -27.55 -1.82
N THR A 980 -50.60 -26.70 -2.46
CA THR A 980 -50.75 -25.24 -2.34
C THR A 980 -52.07 -24.79 -2.97
N GLN A 981 -52.82 -23.93 -2.27
CA GLN A 981 -54.13 -23.43 -2.75
C GLN A 981 -54.13 -21.95 -3.14
N ASP A 982 -53.16 -21.16 -2.68
CA ASP A 982 -53.15 -19.70 -2.88
C ASP A 982 -51.72 -19.16 -3.14
N PRO A 983 -51.33 -18.96 -4.42
CA PRO A 983 -52.00 -19.46 -5.62
C PRO A 983 -51.82 -20.97 -5.78
N ASN A 984 -52.78 -21.65 -6.42
CA ASN A 984 -52.69 -23.09 -6.67
C ASN A 984 -51.66 -23.40 -7.77
N HIS A 985 -50.45 -23.84 -7.37
CA HIS A 985 -49.35 -24.09 -8.29
C HIS A 985 -49.67 -25.12 -9.38
N ALA A 986 -50.28 -26.25 -8.99
CA ALA A 986 -50.56 -27.34 -9.91
C ALA A 986 -51.71 -27.02 -10.88
N ALA A 987 -52.79 -26.40 -10.39
CA ALA A 987 -53.93 -26.03 -11.23
C ALA A 987 -53.62 -24.87 -12.19
N SER A 988 -52.76 -23.93 -11.76
CA SER A 988 -52.36 -22.78 -12.57
C SER A 988 -51.13 -23.05 -13.45
N GLY A 989 -50.56 -24.26 -13.42
CA GLY A 989 -49.46 -24.67 -14.31
C GLY A 989 -48.13 -23.96 -14.02
N PHE A 990 -47.83 -23.67 -12.75
CA PHE A 990 -46.54 -23.08 -12.36
C PHE A 990 -45.38 -24.04 -12.63
N SER A 991 -44.19 -23.51 -12.94
CA SER A 991 -43.00 -24.35 -13.14
C SER A 991 -42.57 -25.08 -11.87
N THR A 992 -41.94 -26.25 -12.02
CA THR A 992 -41.29 -27.00 -10.93
C THR A 992 -39.85 -26.53 -10.64
N THR A 993 -39.37 -25.51 -11.35
CA THR A 993 -38.15 -24.74 -10.98
C THR A 993 -38.50 -23.72 -9.91
N CYS A 994 -38.61 -24.21 -8.67
CA CYS A 994 -39.07 -23.44 -7.53
C CYS A 994 -38.20 -22.21 -7.24
N GLU A 995 -36.91 -22.27 -7.57
CA GLU A 995 -35.91 -21.23 -7.28
C GLU A 995 -36.13 -19.92 -8.06
N ALA A 996 -36.98 -19.95 -9.09
CA ALA A 996 -37.39 -18.74 -9.81
C ALA A 996 -38.23 -17.79 -8.94
N CYS A 997 -38.91 -18.32 -7.91
CA CYS A 997 -39.85 -17.57 -7.08
C CYS A 997 -39.56 -17.73 -5.58
N HIS A 998 -39.06 -18.88 -5.15
CA HIS A 998 -38.83 -19.22 -3.76
C HIS A 998 -37.33 -19.28 -3.44
N THR A 999 -37.01 -19.01 -2.17
CA THR A 999 -35.65 -19.21 -1.64
C THR A 999 -35.66 -20.36 -0.66
N THR A 1000 -34.49 -20.96 -0.39
CA THR A 1000 -34.35 -22.02 0.62
C THR A 1000 -34.59 -21.53 2.06
N ALA A 1001 -34.74 -20.21 2.28
CA ALA A 1001 -35.00 -19.64 3.60
C ALA A 1001 -36.46 -19.77 4.06
N SER A 1002 -37.43 -19.65 3.15
CA SER A 1002 -38.87 -19.75 3.45
C SER A 1002 -39.68 -19.91 2.16
N TRP A 1003 -40.76 -20.69 2.22
CA TRP A 1003 -41.76 -20.77 1.15
C TRP A 1003 -42.63 -19.50 1.06
N GLN A 1004 -42.78 -18.76 2.17
CA GLN A 1004 -43.59 -17.53 2.21
C GLN A 1004 -42.80 -16.32 1.68
N GLY A 1005 -43.48 -15.45 0.94
CA GLY A 1005 -42.91 -14.22 0.38
C GLY A 1005 -42.21 -14.43 -0.97
N ALA A 1006 -42.73 -15.33 -1.80
CA ALA A 1006 -42.24 -15.52 -3.15
C ALA A 1006 -42.37 -14.22 -3.95
N THR A 1007 -41.26 -13.79 -4.56
CA THR A 1007 -41.23 -12.59 -5.41
C THR A 1007 -40.65 -12.98 -6.75
N PHE A 1008 -41.33 -12.62 -7.84
CA PHE A 1008 -40.84 -12.78 -9.19
C PHE A 1008 -40.55 -11.41 -9.81
N ASP A 1009 -39.32 -11.19 -10.27
CA ASP A 1009 -38.92 -9.93 -10.87
C ASP A 1009 -39.16 -9.93 -12.38
N HIS A 1010 -40.22 -9.26 -12.81
CA HIS A 1010 -40.50 -9.09 -14.24
C HIS A 1010 -39.44 -8.27 -14.98
N ASN A 1011 -38.59 -7.47 -14.31
CA ASN A 1011 -37.48 -6.78 -14.97
C ASN A 1011 -36.39 -7.73 -15.48
N ALA A 1012 -36.32 -8.94 -14.92
CA ALA A 1012 -35.45 -10.00 -15.43
C ALA A 1012 -36.02 -10.66 -16.69
N THR A 1013 -37.31 -10.47 -16.96
CA THR A 1013 -37.98 -10.88 -18.19
C THR A 1013 -37.97 -9.69 -19.15
N GLY A 1014 -37.86 -9.88 -20.46
CA GLY A 1014 -37.82 -8.77 -21.43
C GLY A 1014 -39.09 -7.88 -21.50
N PHE A 1015 -39.99 -8.01 -20.51
CA PHE A 1015 -41.22 -7.26 -20.34
C PHE A 1015 -41.32 -6.75 -18.89
N SER A 1016 -40.75 -5.59 -18.63
CA SER A 1016 -40.86 -4.89 -17.35
C SER A 1016 -42.29 -4.39 -17.12
N LEU A 1017 -42.87 -4.69 -15.97
CA LEU A 1017 -44.17 -4.14 -15.59
C LEU A 1017 -44.03 -2.67 -15.20
N THR A 1018 -44.38 -1.77 -16.12
CA THR A 1018 -44.35 -0.31 -15.93
C THR A 1018 -45.74 0.31 -15.99
N GLY A 1019 -45.92 1.47 -15.35
CA GLY A 1019 -47.19 2.20 -15.34
C GLY A 1019 -48.34 1.39 -14.73
N ALA A 1020 -49.48 1.35 -15.41
CA ALA A 1020 -50.68 0.65 -14.95
C ALA A 1020 -50.51 -0.88 -14.86
N HIS A 1021 -49.55 -1.46 -15.59
CA HIS A 1021 -49.29 -2.91 -15.58
C HIS A 1021 -48.60 -3.39 -14.30
N ALA A 1022 -48.02 -2.50 -13.49
CA ALA A 1022 -47.33 -2.85 -12.25
C ALA A 1022 -48.27 -3.40 -11.16
N SER A 1023 -49.57 -3.15 -11.26
CA SER A 1023 -50.57 -3.53 -10.26
C SER A 1023 -51.61 -4.54 -10.77
N ILE A 1024 -51.40 -5.12 -11.95
CA ILE A 1024 -52.33 -6.11 -12.53
C ILE A 1024 -52.00 -7.50 -11.98
N ALA A 1025 -53.03 -8.29 -11.68
CA ALA A 1025 -52.88 -9.65 -11.17
C ALA A 1025 -52.28 -10.59 -12.24
N CYS A 1026 -51.38 -11.50 -11.83
CA CYS A 1026 -50.61 -12.34 -12.75
C CYS A 1026 -51.48 -13.15 -13.72
N GLU A 1027 -52.61 -13.68 -13.27
CA GLU A 1027 -53.55 -14.46 -14.08
C GLU A 1027 -54.17 -13.66 -15.24
N SER A 1028 -54.22 -12.32 -15.12
CA SER A 1028 -54.74 -11.46 -16.19
C SER A 1028 -53.84 -11.49 -17.42
N CYS A 1029 -52.53 -11.67 -17.21
CA CYS A 1029 -51.55 -11.79 -18.27
C CYS A 1029 -51.29 -13.26 -18.65
N HIS A 1030 -51.35 -14.17 -17.68
CA HIS A 1030 -51.00 -15.59 -17.84
C HIS A 1030 -52.21 -16.52 -17.99
N ALA A 1031 -53.30 -16.03 -18.58
CA ALA A 1031 -54.54 -16.79 -18.75
C ALA A 1031 -54.37 -18.12 -19.55
N SER A 1032 -53.40 -18.17 -20.46
CA SER A 1032 -53.07 -19.37 -21.25
C SER A 1032 -51.86 -20.15 -20.71
N GLY A 1033 -51.44 -19.84 -19.48
CA GLY A 1033 -50.23 -20.37 -18.84
C GLY A 1033 -49.08 -19.36 -18.79
N TYR A 1034 -48.07 -19.68 -17.97
CA TYR A 1034 -46.93 -18.81 -17.67
C TYR A 1034 -45.79 -18.88 -18.69
N SER A 1035 -45.85 -19.82 -19.64
CA SER A 1035 -44.84 -19.98 -20.69
C SER A 1035 -45.33 -19.36 -22.01
N GLY A 1036 -44.49 -18.54 -22.65
CA GLY A 1036 -44.77 -18.00 -23.98
C GLY A 1036 -45.84 -16.90 -24.02
N THR A 1037 -46.12 -16.23 -22.90
CA THR A 1037 -47.05 -15.09 -22.85
C THR A 1037 -46.58 -13.98 -23.82
N PRO A 1038 -47.41 -13.57 -24.79
CA PRO A 1038 -47.05 -12.53 -25.76
C PRO A 1038 -46.76 -11.18 -25.08
N SER A 1039 -45.70 -10.50 -25.52
CA SER A 1039 -45.26 -9.21 -24.97
C SER A 1039 -45.65 -7.99 -25.81
N ALA A 1040 -46.16 -8.18 -27.03
CA ALA A 1040 -46.61 -7.06 -27.86
C ALA A 1040 -47.95 -6.50 -27.35
N CYS A 1041 -48.04 -5.19 -27.20
CA CYS A 1041 -49.20 -4.50 -26.59
C CYS A 1041 -50.54 -4.93 -27.21
N VAL A 1042 -50.61 -5.00 -28.54
CA VAL A 1042 -51.84 -5.37 -29.26
C VAL A 1042 -52.30 -6.79 -28.95
N SER A 1043 -51.41 -7.70 -28.54
CA SER A 1043 -51.78 -9.09 -28.23
C SER A 1043 -52.78 -9.19 -27.09
N CYS A 1044 -52.76 -8.22 -26.18
CA CYS A 1044 -53.70 -8.09 -25.06
C CYS A 1044 -54.73 -6.97 -25.30
N HIS A 1045 -54.35 -5.90 -26.01
CA HIS A 1045 -55.18 -4.71 -26.22
C HIS A 1045 -55.81 -4.62 -27.63
N GLN A 1046 -55.95 -5.74 -28.34
CA GLN A 1046 -56.54 -5.77 -29.68
C GLN A 1046 -57.98 -5.24 -29.69
N ALA A 1047 -58.75 -5.55 -28.65
CA ALA A 1047 -60.12 -5.07 -28.51
C ALA A 1047 -60.16 -3.55 -28.30
N ASP A 1048 -59.25 -3.01 -27.49
CA ASP A 1048 -59.12 -1.56 -27.25
C ASP A 1048 -58.73 -0.82 -28.54
N TYR A 1049 -57.73 -1.35 -29.27
CA TYR A 1049 -57.31 -0.83 -30.57
C TYR A 1049 -58.46 -0.81 -31.59
N ASN A 1050 -59.24 -1.90 -31.68
CA ASN A 1050 -60.35 -2.00 -32.64
C ASN A 1050 -61.57 -1.14 -32.26
N SER A 1051 -61.77 -0.84 -30.98
CA SER A 1051 -62.95 -0.14 -30.47
C SER A 1051 -62.78 1.37 -30.34
N THR A 1052 -61.56 1.88 -30.49
CA THR A 1052 -61.29 3.32 -30.41
C THR A 1052 -61.95 4.06 -31.58
N GLN A 1053 -62.63 5.18 -31.30
CA GLN A 1053 -63.36 5.96 -32.31
C GLN A 1053 -62.75 7.35 -32.59
N GLU A 1054 -61.98 7.91 -31.66
CA GLU A 1054 -61.47 9.28 -31.74
C GLU A 1054 -59.97 9.36 -31.37
N PRO A 1055 -59.05 9.28 -32.35
CA PRO A 1055 -59.28 8.86 -33.74
C PRO A 1055 -59.49 7.34 -33.85
N ASN A 1056 -60.26 6.89 -34.84
CA ASN A 1056 -60.49 5.46 -35.07
C ASN A 1056 -59.21 4.79 -35.61
N HIS A 1057 -58.54 4.00 -34.76
CA HIS A 1057 -57.22 3.47 -35.06
C HIS A 1057 -57.23 2.49 -36.25
N ALA A 1058 -58.23 1.61 -36.29
CA ALA A 1058 -58.37 0.61 -37.34
C ALA A 1058 -58.77 1.24 -38.69
N ALA A 1059 -59.71 2.17 -38.68
CA ALA A 1059 -60.18 2.84 -39.90
C ALA A 1059 -59.11 3.79 -40.48
N ALA A 1060 -58.32 4.44 -39.62
CA ALA A 1060 -57.25 5.34 -40.03
C ALA A 1060 -55.90 4.62 -40.32
N GLY A 1061 -55.83 3.30 -40.12
CA GLY A 1061 -54.66 2.48 -40.46
C GLY A 1061 -53.45 2.70 -39.55
N PHE A 1062 -53.66 2.98 -38.27
CA PHE A 1062 -52.56 3.15 -37.31
C PHE A 1062 -51.77 1.84 -37.10
N PRO A 1063 -50.45 1.89 -36.86
CA PRO A 1063 -49.68 0.67 -36.59
C PRO A 1063 -50.05 0.07 -35.22
N THR A 1064 -49.79 -1.22 -35.04
CA THR A 1064 -49.99 -1.93 -33.76
C THR A 1064 -48.81 -1.80 -32.79
N THR A 1065 -47.82 -0.95 -33.13
CA THR A 1065 -46.71 -0.52 -32.27
C THR A 1065 -47.16 0.64 -31.40
N CYS A 1066 -48.08 0.34 -30.48
CA CYS A 1066 -48.80 1.30 -29.64
C CYS A 1066 -47.87 2.25 -28.87
N GLU A 1067 -46.68 1.78 -28.48
CA GLU A 1067 -45.66 2.50 -27.72
C GLU A 1067 -45.07 3.71 -28.47
N THR A 1068 -45.31 3.82 -29.78
CA THR A 1068 -44.90 5.00 -30.56
C THR A 1068 -45.69 6.25 -30.15
N CYS A 1069 -46.92 6.05 -29.65
CA CYS A 1069 -47.85 7.13 -29.36
C CYS A 1069 -48.35 7.09 -27.90
N HIS A 1070 -48.44 5.91 -27.30
CA HIS A 1070 -48.98 5.71 -25.95
C HIS A 1070 -47.91 5.29 -24.95
N THR A 1071 -48.13 5.62 -23.69
CA THR A 1071 -47.26 5.19 -22.58
C THR A 1071 -47.95 4.10 -21.77
N THR A 1072 -47.18 3.28 -21.05
CA THR A 1072 -47.74 2.25 -20.16
C THR A 1072 -48.49 2.84 -18.95
N SER A 1073 -48.43 4.16 -18.74
CA SER A 1073 -49.05 4.86 -17.61
C SER A 1073 -50.46 5.37 -17.92
N SER A 1074 -50.76 5.69 -19.18
CA SER A 1074 -52.07 6.17 -19.63
C SER A 1074 -52.23 6.01 -21.14
N TRP A 1075 -53.41 5.51 -21.56
CA TRP A 1075 -53.83 5.50 -22.96
C TRP A 1075 -54.26 6.89 -23.46
N GLN A 1076 -54.66 7.79 -22.56
CA GLN A 1076 -55.05 9.17 -22.90
C GLN A 1076 -53.83 10.09 -23.01
N GLY A 1077 -53.85 10.97 -24.02
CA GLY A 1077 -52.81 11.98 -24.25
C GLY A 1077 -51.67 11.51 -25.16
N ALA A 1078 -51.99 10.77 -26.23
CA ALA A 1078 -51.00 10.33 -27.21
C ALA A 1078 -50.28 11.53 -27.83
N THR A 1079 -48.95 11.52 -27.78
CA THR A 1079 -48.11 12.58 -28.35
C THR A 1079 -47.19 11.99 -29.40
N PHE A 1080 -47.22 12.54 -30.61
CA PHE A 1080 -46.30 12.21 -31.69
C PHE A 1080 -45.50 13.46 -32.07
N ASP A 1081 -44.17 13.38 -32.01
CA ASP A 1081 -43.29 14.51 -32.31
C ASP A 1081 -42.81 14.48 -33.77
N HIS A 1082 -43.36 15.37 -34.60
CA HIS A 1082 -42.93 15.51 -35.99
C HIS A 1082 -41.48 16.00 -36.12
N ASN A 1083 -40.90 16.65 -35.11
CA ASN A 1083 -39.48 17.05 -35.15
C ASN A 1083 -38.53 15.86 -35.13
N ALA A 1084 -39.00 14.69 -34.70
CA ALA A 1084 -38.25 13.44 -34.77
C ALA A 1084 -38.34 12.77 -36.16
N THR A 1085 -39.06 13.35 -37.11
CA THR A 1085 -39.24 12.81 -38.47
C THR A 1085 -38.45 13.62 -39.50
N ALA A 1086 -38.32 13.07 -40.72
CA ALA A 1086 -37.66 13.76 -41.84
C ALA A 1086 -38.43 15.01 -42.34
N PHE A 1087 -39.64 15.24 -41.85
CA PHE A 1087 -40.46 16.41 -42.20
C PHE A 1087 -40.94 17.12 -40.91
N PRO A 1088 -40.09 17.96 -40.29
CA PRO A 1088 -40.48 18.74 -39.13
C PRO A 1088 -41.54 19.77 -39.51
N LEU A 1089 -42.64 19.82 -38.75
CA LEU A 1089 -43.69 20.81 -38.97
C LEU A 1089 -43.15 22.20 -38.58
N THR A 1090 -43.06 23.10 -39.56
CA THR A 1090 -42.60 24.49 -39.37
C THR A 1090 -43.60 25.48 -39.97
N GLY A 1091 -43.62 26.70 -39.45
CA GLY A 1091 -44.53 27.75 -39.93
C GLY A 1091 -46.01 27.37 -39.82
N ALA A 1092 -46.79 27.60 -40.87
CA ALA A 1092 -48.22 27.32 -40.91
C ALA A 1092 -48.57 25.82 -40.77
N HIS A 1093 -47.62 24.92 -41.03
CA HIS A 1093 -47.82 23.47 -40.89
C HIS A 1093 -47.90 23.02 -39.42
N THR A 1094 -47.46 23.84 -38.46
CA THR A 1094 -47.50 23.50 -37.02
C THR A 1094 -48.92 23.40 -36.45
N SER A 1095 -49.89 24.08 -37.07
CA SER A 1095 -51.30 24.09 -36.66
C SER A 1095 -52.22 23.38 -37.65
N THR A 1096 -51.66 22.71 -38.67
CA THR A 1096 -52.43 21.98 -39.68
C THR A 1096 -52.92 20.64 -39.11
N ALA A 1097 -54.20 20.34 -39.29
CA ALA A 1097 -54.80 19.09 -38.81
C ALA A 1097 -54.18 17.88 -39.53
N CYS A 1098 -53.85 16.82 -38.78
CA CYS A 1098 -53.08 15.67 -39.27
C CYS A 1098 -53.70 15.02 -40.53
N GLU A 1099 -55.02 14.92 -40.59
CA GLU A 1099 -55.76 14.35 -41.72
C GLU A 1099 -55.58 15.13 -43.04
N SER A 1100 -55.22 16.41 -42.96
CA SER A 1100 -54.93 17.24 -44.13
C SER A 1100 -53.69 16.76 -44.86
N CYS A 1101 -52.72 16.21 -44.13
CA CYS A 1101 -51.49 15.64 -44.67
C CYS A 1101 -51.61 14.13 -44.89
N HIS A 1102 -52.36 13.43 -44.04
CA HIS A 1102 -52.47 11.97 -44.02
C HIS A 1102 -53.76 11.44 -44.66
N ALA A 1103 -54.30 12.13 -45.67
CA ALA A 1103 -55.55 11.77 -46.32
C ALA A 1103 -55.56 10.36 -46.98
N SER A 1104 -54.38 9.82 -47.33
CA SER A 1104 -54.22 8.47 -47.89
C SER A 1104 -53.65 7.46 -46.87
N GLY A 1105 -53.71 7.80 -45.57
CA GLY A 1105 -53.10 7.06 -44.47
C GLY A 1105 -51.79 7.68 -43.97
N TYR A 1106 -51.32 7.18 -42.83
CA TYR A 1106 -50.15 7.72 -42.11
C TYR A 1106 -48.80 7.17 -42.59
N SER A 1107 -48.79 6.29 -43.61
CA SER A 1107 -47.59 5.71 -44.19
C SER A 1107 -47.33 6.29 -45.59
N GLY A 1108 -46.08 6.69 -45.87
CA GLY A 1108 -45.66 7.12 -47.19
C GLY A 1108 -46.17 8.48 -47.65
N THR A 1109 -46.59 9.35 -46.72
CA THR A 1109 -47.02 10.72 -47.03
C THR A 1109 -45.89 11.49 -47.73
N PRO A 1110 -46.11 12.03 -48.95
CA PRO A 1110 -45.09 12.78 -49.67
C PRO A 1110 -44.64 14.03 -48.91
N THR A 1111 -43.34 14.33 -48.94
CA THR A 1111 -42.74 15.45 -48.21
C THR A 1111 -42.35 16.64 -49.10
N ALA A 1112 -42.49 16.51 -50.42
CA ALA A 1112 -42.20 17.60 -51.35
C ALA A 1112 -43.35 18.62 -51.35
N CYS A 1113 -43.06 19.93 -51.27
CA CYS A 1113 -44.08 20.98 -51.21
C CYS A 1113 -45.13 20.87 -52.32
N VAL A 1114 -44.69 20.65 -53.58
CA VAL A 1114 -45.60 20.58 -54.73
C VAL A 1114 -46.58 19.39 -54.66
N ALA A 1115 -46.23 18.30 -53.96
CA ALA A 1115 -47.12 17.14 -53.85
C ALA A 1115 -48.44 17.49 -53.15
N CYS A 1116 -48.42 18.48 -52.26
CA CYS A 1116 -49.59 18.98 -51.54
C CYS A 1116 -50.07 20.34 -52.10
N HIS A 1117 -49.18 21.17 -52.63
CA HIS A 1117 -49.46 22.53 -53.10
C HIS A 1117 -49.47 22.67 -54.63
N GLN A 1118 -49.68 21.57 -55.38
CA GLN A 1118 -49.73 21.59 -56.84
C GLN A 1118 -50.80 22.56 -57.38
N ASN A 1119 -51.93 22.64 -56.70
CA ASN A 1119 -53.01 23.52 -57.10
C ASN A 1119 -52.65 24.99 -56.88
N ASP A 1120 -52.05 25.31 -55.73
CA ASP A 1120 -51.57 26.66 -55.42
C ASP A 1120 -50.49 27.10 -56.42
N TYR A 1121 -49.55 26.21 -56.73
CA TYR A 1121 -48.54 26.43 -57.77
C TYR A 1121 -49.18 26.70 -59.15
N ASN A 1122 -50.20 25.94 -59.54
CA ASN A 1122 -50.88 26.11 -60.83
C ASN A 1122 -51.75 27.38 -60.90
N GLN A 1123 -52.27 27.84 -59.76
CA GLN A 1123 -53.19 28.98 -59.67
C GLN A 1123 -52.51 30.31 -59.36
N ALA A 1124 -51.21 30.32 -59.05
CA ALA A 1124 -50.44 31.54 -58.93
C ALA A 1124 -50.54 32.35 -60.23
N ASN A 1125 -50.88 33.64 -60.12
CA ASN A 1125 -51.11 34.53 -61.27
C ASN A 1125 -50.23 35.79 -61.25
N ASP A 1126 -49.47 36.02 -60.18
CA ASP A 1126 -48.62 37.21 -60.00
C ASP A 1126 -47.31 36.86 -59.25
N PRO A 1127 -46.26 36.41 -59.97
CA PRO A 1127 -46.25 35.98 -61.37
C PRO A 1127 -46.93 34.62 -61.57
N ASN A 1128 -47.38 34.33 -62.79
CA ASN A 1128 -47.93 33.00 -63.10
C ASN A 1128 -46.82 31.94 -63.21
N HIS A 1129 -46.78 31.02 -62.24
CA HIS A 1129 -45.69 30.06 -62.11
C HIS A 1129 -45.57 29.10 -63.30
N VAL A 1130 -46.70 28.66 -63.86
CA VAL A 1130 -46.75 27.70 -64.97
C VAL A 1130 -46.27 28.34 -66.27
N SER A 1131 -46.73 29.56 -66.58
CA SER A 1131 -46.31 30.25 -67.80
C SER A 1131 -44.88 30.75 -67.74
N ALA A 1132 -44.41 31.14 -66.55
CA ALA A 1132 -43.04 31.61 -66.34
C ALA A 1132 -42.02 30.47 -66.16
N GLY A 1133 -42.47 29.21 -66.04
CA GLY A 1133 -41.62 28.03 -65.97
C GLY A 1133 -40.84 27.89 -64.65
N PHE A 1134 -41.40 28.34 -63.52
CA PHE A 1134 -40.73 28.23 -62.22
C PHE A 1134 -40.55 26.77 -61.78
N PRO A 1135 -39.46 26.41 -61.08
CA PRO A 1135 -39.27 25.04 -60.59
C PRO A 1135 -40.28 24.69 -59.49
N THR A 1136 -40.54 23.40 -59.28
CA THR A 1136 -41.42 22.90 -58.21
C THR A 1136 -40.70 22.76 -56.85
N THR A 1137 -39.45 23.22 -56.77
CA THR A 1137 -38.69 23.39 -55.51
C THR A 1137 -39.06 24.73 -54.89
N CYS A 1138 -40.25 24.79 -54.29
CA CYS A 1138 -40.87 26.03 -53.83
C CYS A 1138 -40.03 26.79 -52.77
N GLU A 1139 -39.18 26.08 -52.03
CA GLU A 1139 -38.37 26.60 -50.93
C GLU A 1139 -37.28 27.60 -51.38
N SER A 1140 -36.98 27.67 -52.67
CA SER A 1140 -36.04 28.68 -53.20
C SER A 1140 -36.61 30.09 -53.18
N CYS A 1141 -37.94 30.25 -53.05
CA CYS A 1141 -38.62 31.53 -53.13
C CYS A 1141 -39.65 31.73 -52.01
N HIS A 1142 -40.23 30.65 -51.47
CA HIS A 1142 -41.25 30.69 -50.42
C HIS A 1142 -40.73 30.11 -49.11
N THR A 1143 -41.36 30.51 -48.00
CA THR A 1143 -41.08 29.98 -46.65
C THR A 1143 -42.29 29.23 -46.13
N THR A 1144 -42.10 28.32 -45.17
CA THR A 1144 -43.22 27.58 -44.55
C THR A 1144 -44.12 28.46 -43.67
N SER A 1145 -43.72 29.71 -43.39
CA SER A 1145 -44.50 30.69 -42.63
C SER A 1145 -45.56 31.44 -43.44
N SER A 1146 -45.31 31.70 -44.73
CA SER A 1146 -46.23 32.45 -45.60
C SER A 1146 -45.91 32.18 -47.07
N TRP A 1147 -46.94 31.97 -47.88
CA TRP A 1147 -46.85 31.95 -49.34
C TRP A 1147 -46.69 33.35 -49.93
N ASP A 1148 -47.26 34.37 -49.26
CA ASP A 1148 -47.16 35.78 -49.64
C ASP A 1148 -45.79 36.36 -49.23
N GLY A 1149 -45.21 37.15 -50.14
CA GLY A 1149 -43.93 37.84 -49.91
C GLY A 1149 -42.69 37.06 -50.40
N ALA A 1150 -42.83 36.26 -51.45
CA ALA A 1150 -41.70 35.56 -52.07
C ALA A 1150 -40.58 36.55 -52.42
N THR A 1151 -39.38 36.30 -51.91
CA THR A 1151 -38.20 37.14 -52.18
C THR A 1151 -37.26 36.43 -53.12
N PHE A 1152 -36.93 37.07 -54.24
CA PHE A 1152 -35.93 36.61 -55.21
C PHE A 1152 -34.85 37.68 -55.35
N ASP A 1153 -33.60 37.33 -55.07
CA ASP A 1153 -32.46 38.25 -55.18
C ASP A 1153 -31.98 38.36 -56.64
N HIS A 1154 -32.55 39.31 -57.37
CA HIS A 1154 -32.16 39.62 -58.75
C HIS A 1154 -30.84 40.41 -58.82
N ASP A 1155 -30.62 41.37 -57.93
CA ASP A 1155 -29.45 42.26 -57.98
C ASP A 1155 -28.13 41.53 -57.68
N GLY A 1156 -28.16 40.51 -56.82
CA GLY A 1156 -26.99 39.68 -56.51
C GLY A 1156 -26.66 38.65 -57.59
N SER A 1157 -27.63 38.30 -58.44
CA SER A 1157 -27.50 37.19 -59.42
C SER A 1157 -27.50 37.64 -60.89
N TYR A 1158 -28.05 38.82 -61.20
CA TYR A 1158 -28.26 39.37 -62.54
C TYR A 1158 -28.10 40.91 -62.54
N PHE A 1159 -28.38 41.58 -63.67
CA PHE A 1159 -28.29 43.04 -63.79
C PHE A 1159 -29.11 43.76 -62.70
N PRO A 1160 -28.56 44.78 -62.00
CA PRO A 1160 -29.24 45.40 -60.86
C PRO A 1160 -30.44 46.24 -61.31
N ILE A 1161 -31.64 45.83 -60.87
CA ILE A 1161 -32.91 46.52 -61.19
C ILE A 1161 -33.65 46.99 -59.92
N TYR A 1162 -33.30 46.44 -58.75
CA TYR A 1162 -33.87 46.83 -57.46
C TYR A 1162 -32.99 47.84 -56.69
N SER A 1163 -31.82 48.20 -57.23
CA SER A 1163 -30.87 49.17 -56.69
C SER A 1163 -30.33 50.14 -57.77
N GLY A 1164 -29.41 51.05 -57.40
CA GLY A 1164 -28.83 52.04 -58.32
C GLY A 1164 -29.84 53.01 -58.97
N LYS A 1165 -29.50 53.58 -60.13
CA LYS A 1165 -30.41 54.46 -60.90
C LYS A 1165 -31.65 53.75 -61.48
N HIS A 1166 -31.65 52.41 -61.48
CA HIS A 1166 -32.72 51.56 -61.99
C HIS A 1166 -33.79 51.21 -60.95
N ARG A 1167 -33.54 51.49 -59.67
CA ARG A 1167 -34.49 51.25 -58.58
C ARG A 1167 -35.85 51.92 -58.84
N ASN A 1168 -36.92 51.12 -58.77
CA ASN A 1168 -38.31 51.54 -58.97
C ASN A 1168 -38.64 52.10 -60.37
N LYS A 1169 -37.83 51.81 -61.40
CA LYS A 1169 -38.11 52.29 -62.77
C LYS A 1169 -39.18 51.48 -63.49
N TRP A 1170 -39.35 50.21 -63.15
CA TRP A 1170 -40.28 49.31 -63.83
C TRP A 1170 -41.13 48.50 -62.85
N ALA A 1171 -42.32 48.11 -63.31
CA ALA A 1171 -43.27 47.33 -62.52
C ALA A 1171 -43.40 45.86 -62.98
N SER A 1172 -42.84 45.49 -64.14
CA SER A 1172 -42.91 44.12 -64.67
C SER A 1172 -41.55 43.66 -65.19
N CYS A 1173 -41.18 42.41 -64.88
CA CYS A 1173 -39.98 41.75 -65.40
C CYS A 1173 -40.00 41.67 -66.94
N SER A 1174 -41.20 41.55 -67.55
CA SER A 1174 -41.36 41.48 -69.02
C SER A 1174 -40.93 42.76 -69.74
N THR A 1175 -40.73 43.87 -69.02
CA THR A 1175 -40.23 45.12 -69.60
C THR A 1175 -38.78 44.98 -70.08
N CYS A 1176 -37.95 44.22 -69.35
CA CYS A 1176 -36.56 43.96 -69.74
C CYS A 1176 -36.39 42.58 -70.41
N HIS A 1177 -37.22 41.61 -70.04
CA HIS A 1177 -37.15 40.24 -70.55
C HIS A 1177 -38.13 40.03 -71.70
N VAL A 1178 -37.63 40.19 -72.92
CA VAL A 1178 -38.43 40.17 -74.16
C VAL A 1178 -38.91 38.77 -74.57
N VAL A 1179 -38.41 37.72 -73.92
CA VAL A 1179 -38.89 36.34 -74.09
C VAL A 1179 -39.67 35.95 -72.83
N PRO A 1180 -41.02 35.88 -72.88
CA PRO A 1180 -41.85 35.62 -71.70
C PRO A 1180 -41.57 34.29 -70.99
N SER A 1181 -40.96 33.33 -71.70
CA SER A 1181 -40.63 32.00 -71.20
C SER A 1181 -39.15 31.81 -70.87
N ASN A 1182 -38.31 32.84 -71.02
CA ASN A 1182 -36.87 32.75 -70.74
C ASN A 1182 -36.31 34.09 -70.24
N TYR A 1183 -36.29 34.25 -68.92
CA TYR A 1183 -35.75 35.42 -68.24
C TYR A 1183 -34.21 35.53 -68.28
N ALA A 1184 -33.50 34.56 -68.86
CA ALA A 1184 -32.07 34.75 -69.18
C ALA A 1184 -31.85 35.63 -70.43
N VAL A 1185 -32.91 35.86 -71.22
CA VAL A 1185 -32.87 36.74 -72.39
C VAL A 1185 -33.40 38.11 -72.00
N PHE A 1186 -32.59 39.15 -72.18
CA PHE A 1186 -32.95 40.53 -71.87
C PHE A 1186 -32.48 41.49 -72.97
N GLU A 1187 -33.18 42.62 -73.10
CA GLU A 1187 -32.81 43.68 -74.04
C GLU A 1187 -32.79 45.04 -73.33
N CYS A 1188 -31.57 45.56 -73.09
CA CYS A 1188 -31.35 46.88 -72.48
C CYS A 1188 -31.98 48.01 -73.31
N THR A 1189 -31.94 47.89 -74.64
CA THR A 1189 -32.41 48.92 -75.58
C THR A 1189 -33.93 49.08 -75.65
N VAL A 1190 -34.69 48.12 -75.08
CA VAL A 1190 -36.16 48.08 -75.15
C VAL A 1190 -36.78 48.35 -73.76
N CYS A 1191 -36.02 48.15 -72.69
CA CYS A 1191 -36.54 48.28 -71.33
C CYS A 1191 -36.83 49.74 -70.91
N HIS A 1192 -36.12 50.72 -71.51
CA HIS A 1192 -36.42 52.15 -71.43
C HIS A 1192 -35.72 52.91 -72.57
N GLU A 1193 -35.96 54.22 -72.71
CA GLU A 1193 -35.51 54.99 -73.86
C GLU A 1193 -33.97 55.14 -73.89
N HIS A 1194 -33.31 54.46 -74.83
CA HIS A 1194 -31.87 54.51 -75.11
C HIS A 1194 -31.65 54.89 -76.57
N ARG A 1195 -32.23 56.00 -77.05
CA ARG A 1195 -32.26 56.29 -78.50
C ARG A 1195 -30.85 56.20 -79.09
N ARG A 1196 -30.71 55.38 -80.13
CA ARG A 1196 -29.44 55.17 -80.84
C ARG A 1196 -28.76 56.49 -81.20
N SER A 1197 -29.51 57.50 -81.65
CA SER A 1197 -28.95 58.81 -82.00
C SER A 1197 -28.34 59.56 -80.81
N GLU A 1198 -28.82 59.34 -79.59
CA GLU A 1198 -28.28 59.93 -78.36
C GLU A 1198 -27.11 59.10 -77.86
N MET A 1199 -27.26 57.77 -77.82
CA MET A 1199 -26.19 56.87 -77.35
C MET A 1199 -24.99 56.82 -78.29
N ASP A 1200 -25.18 56.88 -79.60
CA ASP A 1200 -24.08 56.99 -80.57
C ASP A 1200 -23.25 58.27 -80.24
N SER A 1201 -23.91 59.40 -79.94
CA SER A 1201 -23.25 60.68 -79.63
C SER A 1201 -22.52 60.68 -78.28
N GLU A 1202 -23.04 59.99 -77.27
CA GLU A 1202 -22.39 59.88 -75.95
C GLU A 1202 -21.18 58.91 -75.98
N HIS A 1203 -21.03 58.09 -77.04
CA HIS A 1203 -19.96 57.11 -77.19
C HIS A 1203 -19.07 57.37 -78.42
N ASP A 1204 -19.08 58.59 -78.96
CA ASP A 1204 -18.30 58.99 -80.15
C ASP A 1204 -16.77 58.82 -79.96
N ASP A 1205 -16.30 58.78 -78.72
CA ASP A 1205 -14.91 58.58 -78.31
C ASP A 1205 -14.55 57.12 -78.00
N VAL A 1206 -15.52 56.20 -78.00
CA VAL A 1206 -15.32 54.78 -77.68
C VAL A 1206 -15.13 53.95 -78.96
N GLY A 1207 -13.87 53.65 -79.28
CA GLY A 1207 -13.51 52.84 -80.45
C GLY A 1207 -14.08 51.42 -80.38
N GLY A 1208 -14.95 51.05 -81.33
CA GLY A 1208 -15.56 49.72 -81.40
C GLY A 1208 -16.92 49.60 -80.72
N TYR A 1209 -17.51 50.73 -80.32
CA TYR A 1209 -18.89 50.81 -79.83
C TYR A 1209 -19.89 50.18 -80.82
N VAL A 1210 -20.82 49.38 -80.28
CA VAL A 1210 -21.94 48.78 -81.01
C VAL A 1210 -23.23 48.96 -80.21
N TYR A 1211 -24.21 49.61 -80.81
CA TYR A 1211 -25.55 49.78 -80.23
C TYR A 1211 -26.33 48.44 -80.24
N GLN A 1212 -26.04 47.59 -79.26
CA GLN A 1212 -26.69 46.28 -79.04
C GLN A 1212 -26.71 45.97 -77.54
N SER A 1213 -27.82 45.44 -77.02
CA SER A 1213 -28.04 45.23 -75.58
C SER A 1213 -26.94 44.42 -74.88
N GLN A 1214 -26.43 43.35 -75.51
CA GLN A 1214 -25.33 42.58 -74.92
C GLN A 1214 -24.02 43.37 -74.84
N ALA A 1215 -23.73 44.20 -75.84
CA ALA A 1215 -22.54 45.06 -75.82
C ALA A 1215 -22.69 46.15 -74.74
N CYS A 1216 -23.87 46.75 -74.62
CA CYS A 1216 -24.19 47.70 -73.55
C CYS A 1216 -24.02 47.08 -72.16
N TYR A 1217 -24.54 45.87 -71.92
CA TYR A 1217 -24.39 45.17 -70.64
C TYR A 1217 -22.94 44.80 -70.32
N ASN A 1218 -22.15 44.42 -71.33
CA ASN A 1218 -20.75 44.07 -71.10
C ASN A 1218 -19.89 45.27 -70.72
N CYS A 1219 -20.19 46.46 -71.26
CA CYS A 1219 -19.52 47.70 -70.88
C CYS A 1219 -20.09 48.28 -69.58
N HIS A 1220 -21.40 48.18 -69.36
CA HIS A 1220 -22.09 48.69 -68.19
C HIS A 1220 -22.79 47.56 -67.40
N PRO A 1221 -22.04 46.68 -66.73
CA PRO A 1221 -22.61 45.55 -66.00
C PRO A 1221 -23.40 45.96 -64.75
N THR A 1222 -23.14 47.16 -64.21
CA THR A 1222 -23.89 47.72 -63.07
C THR A 1222 -24.93 48.76 -63.51
N GLY A 1223 -24.86 49.19 -64.76
CA GLY A 1223 -25.82 50.12 -65.35
C GLY A 1223 -25.51 51.59 -65.04
N GLU A 1224 -24.32 51.89 -64.54
CA GLU A 1224 -23.82 53.25 -64.37
C GLU A 1224 -22.97 53.66 -65.58
N ALA A 1225 -23.03 54.93 -65.96
CA ALA A 1225 -22.29 55.45 -67.12
C ALA A 1225 -20.76 55.41 -66.94
N ASP A 1226 -20.29 55.32 -65.69
CA ASP A 1226 -18.86 55.32 -65.33
C ASP A 1226 -18.28 53.91 -65.13
N ASP A 1227 -19.05 52.85 -65.42
CA ASP A 1227 -18.55 51.46 -65.47
C ASP A 1227 -17.40 51.33 -66.51
#